data_AF-A0A1M3JXJ7-F1
#
_entry.id   AF-A0A1M3JXJ7-F1
#
_cell.length_a   1.000
_cell.length_b   1.000
_cell.length_c   1.000
_cell.angle_alpha   90.00
_cell.angle_beta   90.00
_cell.angle_gamma   90.00
#
_symmetry.space_group_name_H-M   'P 1'
#
loop_
_entity.id
_entity.type
_entity.pdbx_description
1 polymer ?
#
loop_
_entity_poly.entity_id
_entity_poly.type
_entity_poly.pdbx_seq_one_letter_code
_entity_poly.pdbx_strand_id
1 'polypeptide(L)'
;MAKKPVRQSSTKPSKSGKTKARSGTQTRSKSTTRAQRSRKSSAARKSTPLLVQPWRRISMERRLDILGIIIALIGFLTILGLLSSQRSQVTGWWVNAITQVAGWGTFVLPLALLIVGLWLILRNLEELPILSAERLSGIVLLYLNLLTWLHLAGHGGWELAASGKGGGYIGAFFERILVSSLGNAGAVIILIGWSLIALGLTLDISIPDLFRKLQPLIQRWREQRRSQQKTRDISYHPRRSAQEESEIPTVVQNGFTPMHPSDNSGVKATAKTGSKIQPETNPTFESNPLQPTGKKTSISVPANEGSVAAPSVTQGESAGKWKLPEIKTILDPAALVNIESNIDRDRGGLIEETLASFGAPAKIVEIKRGPTITQFGVEPLFVETRSGKTRVRVSKIANLADDLALALAAPRIRIQAPVPGHSYVGIEVPNFEATRVTLLEVLESKNFKHKKTALKIALGMNVSGEPIATDLSGLPHLLIAGTTGSGKSVCVNSILSCLLLNNTPAELRLILVDPKRVELTGYNGIPHLLAPVITDTDKVVSALQWIQREMDARYHRFSQLGYRNIQDHNNNQADKLPYIVVVVDELADLMMLAPDETERSLTRLAQLARATGIHLILATQRPSIDVVTGLIKANFPARIAFAVASNTDSRVILDQPGAERLLGRGDMLFQAPDAAAPVRLQGVFITDQEIARTVDYWRLQAMNINLPSTNATATLAEPLPSNESLNQVPLFEPLPDKNEDPMLNEAVDIVRREGRASITMLQRRMSVGYTRAARMIDMLEDRGIISPPLPHSNVREILDYGPTAPPEDDGY
;
A
#
# COMPACT_ATOMS: atom_id res chain seq x y z
N MET A 1 13.64 -77.51 -27.21
CA MET A 1 13.04 -78.16 -26.02
C MET A 1 14.10 -79.11 -25.44
N ALA A 2 14.35 -79.26 -24.13
CA ALA A 2 13.99 -78.47 -22.94
C ALA A 2 15.22 -78.44 -21.98
N LYS A 3 15.12 -77.84 -20.78
CA LYS A 3 16.29 -77.38 -19.98
C LYS A 3 17.15 -78.49 -19.33
N LYS A 4 18.46 -78.19 -19.17
CA LYS A 4 19.49 -79.00 -18.47
C LYS A 4 19.71 -78.59 -16.99
N PRO A 5 20.45 -79.36 -16.16
CA PRO A 5 20.34 -79.35 -14.69
C PRO A 5 21.65 -79.12 -13.89
N VAL A 6 21.54 -79.00 -12.54
CA VAL A 6 22.48 -79.51 -11.47
C VAL A 6 23.91 -78.88 -11.42
N ARG A 7 24.49 -78.47 -10.26
CA ARG A 7 25.09 -79.31 -9.17
C ARG A 7 25.76 -78.45 -8.06
N GLN A 8 25.89 -79.00 -6.82
CA GLN A 8 26.99 -78.82 -5.81
C GLN A 8 27.48 -77.40 -5.38
N SER A 9 28.24 -77.17 -4.28
CA SER A 9 28.28 -77.77 -2.92
C SER A 9 29.15 -76.93 -1.96
N SER A 10 28.79 -76.88 -0.67
CA SER A 10 29.62 -76.62 0.53
C SER A 10 31.00 -75.90 0.43
N THR A 11 31.13 -74.74 1.08
CA THR A 11 32.30 -74.40 1.94
C THR A 11 32.04 -73.15 2.83
N LYS A 12 32.73 -73.09 3.98
CA LYS A 12 32.93 -71.92 4.88
C LYS A 12 34.36 -71.37 4.61
N PRO A 13 34.78 -70.12 4.97
CA PRO A 13 34.73 -69.64 6.37
C PRO A 13 34.75 -68.10 6.68
N SER A 14 34.45 -67.77 7.95
CA SER A 14 34.87 -66.55 8.69
C SER A 14 34.32 -65.19 8.19
N LYS A 15 34.24 -64.08 8.96
CA LYS A 15 34.51 -63.71 10.38
C LYS A 15 33.27 -62.91 10.88
N SER A 16 32.96 -62.71 12.17
CA SER A 16 33.46 -63.20 13.47
C SER A 16 32.38 -62.93 14.54
N GLY A 17 32.38 -63.70 15.63
CA GLY A 17 31.58 -63.42 16.83
C GLY A 17 32.43 -63.35 18.11
N LYS A 18 31.76 -63.23 19.27
CA LYS A 18 32.30 -62.90 20.62
C LYS A 18 32.60 -61.39 20.80
N THR A 19 32.52 -60.79 22.00
CA THR A 19 32.39 -61.37 23.37
C THR A 19 31.61 -60.45 24.33
N LYS A 20 30.93 -61.01 25.34
CA LYS A 20 30.64 -60.30 26.61
C LYS A 20 31.83 -60.48 27.56
N ALA A 21 32.46 -59.40 28.04
CA ALA A 21 33.44 -59.43 29.14
C ALA A 21 33.51 -58.06 29.84
N ARG A 22 34.02 -58.02 31.09
CA ARG A 22 34.16 -56.80 31.91
C ARG A 22 35.61 -56.29 31.95
N SER A 23 35.83 -55.06 31.52
CA SER A 23 36.92 -54.14 31.91
C SER A 23 36.65 -52.77 31.25
N GLY A 24 37.05 -51.62 31.78
CA GLY A 24 37.65 -51.31 33.08
C GLY A 24 38.25 -49.90 33.10
N THR A 25 37.59 -48.96 33.78
CA THR A 25 38.17 -47.72 34.37
C THR A 25 38.71 -46.61 33.43
N GLN A 26 38.14 -45.39 33.59
CA GLN A 26 38.67 -44.05 33.21
C GLN A 26 38.96 -43.78 31.71
N THR A 27 38.43 -42.71 31.10
CA THR A 27 38.67 -41.30 31.48
C THR A 27 37.45 -40.39 31.20
N ARG A 28 37.51 -39.11 31.61
CA ARG A 28 36.38 -38.15 31.58
C ARG A 28 36.77 -36.77 30.99
N SER A 29 35.98 -36.27 30.05
CA SER A 29 35.86 -34.84 29.71
C SER A 29 34.55 -34.57 28.95
N LYS A 30 33.88 -33.41 29.06
CA LYS A 30 33.76 -32.49 30.21
C LYS A 30 32.49 -31.64 29.98
N SER A 31 31.39 -31.91 30.67
CA SER A 31 30.19 -31.05 30.68
C SER A 31 30.02 -30.45 32.07
N THR A 32 29.97 -29.11 32.15
CA THR A 32 30.02 -28.39 33.44
C THR A 32 28.83 -27.44 33.62
N THR A 33 27.72 -27.98 34.11
CA THR A 33 26.82 -27.22 35.00
C THR A 33 27.48 -27.06 36.37
N ARG A 34 27.35 -25.89 37.02
CA ARG A 34 27.47 -25.81 38.48
C ARG A 34 26.66 -24.65 39.06
N ALA A 35 25.94 -24.93 40.14
CA ALA A 35 25.20 -23.93 40.91
C ALA A 35 26.05 -23.34 42.06
N GLN A 36 25.62 -22.17 42.52
CA GLN A 36 25.74 -21.56 43.86
C GLN A 36 26.89 -22.01 44.80
N ARG A 37 27.62 -21.00 45.33
CA ARG A 37 27.87 -20.90 46.78
C ARG A 37 28.00 -19.44 47.21
N SER A 38 27.87 -19.18 48.50
CA SER A 38 27.63 -17.85 49.08
C SER A 38 28.66 -17.47 50.15
N ARG A 39 28.89 -16.16 50.34
CA ARG A 39 28.62 -15.41 51.60
C ARG A 39 29.06 -13.94 51.53
N LYS A 40 28.48 -13.17 52.46
CA LYS A 40 28.82 -11.87 53.11
C LYS A 40 30.19 -11.21 52.72
N SER A 41 30.35 -9.88 52.75
CA SER A 41 29.74 -8.92 53.70
C SER A 41 29.61 -7.46 53.21
N SER A 42 28.75 -6.72 53.91
CA SER A 42 28.61 -5.25 54.02
C SER A 42 29.75 -4.34 53.52
N ALA A 43 29.37 -3.36 52.69
CA ALA A 43 30.00 -2.04 52.64
C ALA A 43 28.90 -0.98 52.42
N ALA A 44 28.58 -0.19 53.45
CA ALA A 44 27.50 0.79 53.38
C ALA A 44 27.96 2.05 52.62
N ARG A 45 27.47 2.25 51.39
CA ARG A 45 27.63 3.53 50.67
C ARG A 45 26.45 4.43 50.98
N LYS A 46 26.72 5.49 51.75
CA LYS A 46 25.75 6.48 52.25
C LYS A 46 24.96 7.09 51.10
N SER A 47 23.65 7.25 51.28
CA SER A 47 22.81 8.08 50.43
C SER A 47 23.14 9.57 50.65
N THR A 48 23.87 10.18 49.71
CA THR A 48 23.98 11.65 49.64
C THR A 48 22.68 12.23 49.08
N PRO A 49 21.97 13.11 49.80
CA PRO A 49 20.76 13.74 49.28
C PRO A 49 21.14 14.85 48.31
N LEU A 50 20.98 14.61 47.00
CA LEU A 50 21.18 15.62 45.96
C LEU A 50 19.89 15.83 45.15
N LEU A 51 19.40 17.06 45.25
CA LEU A 51 18.18 17.58 44.65
C LEU A 51 18.24 17.52 43.11
N VAL A 52 17.40 16.67 42.48
CA VAL A 52 17.04 16.63 41.03
C VAL A 52 16.13 15.39 40.83
N GLN A 53 14.98 15.40 40.16
CA GLN A 53 14.17 16.46 39.53
C GLN A 53 12.69 16.00 39.44
N PRO A 54 11.71 16.92 39.42
CA PRO A 54 10.29 16.58 39.18
C PRO A 54 9.97 15.96 37.80
N TRP A 55 10.89 16.10 36.84
CA TRP A 55 10.67 15.92 35.40
C TRP A 55 10.24 14.50 34.98
N ARG A 56 10.55 13.46 35.78
CA ARG A 56 10.14 12.08 35.47
C ARG A 56 8.62 11.85 35.48
N ARG A 57 7.83 12.73 36.10
CA ARG A 57 6.35 12.66 36.11
C ARG A 57 5.66 13.34 34.91
N ILE A 58 6.42 13.99 34.02
CA ILE A 58 5.89 14.72 32.85
C ILE A 58 5.91 13.79 31.62
N SER A 59 4.84 13.74 30.83
CA SER A 59 4.75 12.96 29.58
C SER A 59 5.76 13.43 28.52
N MET A 60 6.10 12.56 27.56
CA MET A 60 7.14 12.87 26.57
C MET A 60 6.75 14.06 25.67
N GLU A 61 5.50 14.13 25.24
CA GLU A 61 4.94 15.27 24.49
C GLU A 61 5.15 16.59 25.24
N ARG A 62 4.70 16.69 26.49
CA ARG A 62 4.84 17.91 27.30
C ARG A 62 6.29 18.35 27.49
N ARG A 63 7.26 17.42 27.47
CA ARG A 63 8.70 17.76 27.49
C ARG A 63 9.15 18.38 26.17
N LEU A 64 8.65 17.88 25.03
CA LEU A 64 8.91 18.44 23.70
C LEU A 64 8.22 19.80 23.51
N ASP A 65 7.03 20.00 24.10
CA ASP A 65 6.32 21.29 24.07
C ASP A 65 7.09 22.36 24.87
N ILE A 66 7.51 22.01 26.10
CA ILE A 66 8.35 22.87 26.94
C ILE A 66 9.68 23.19 26.23
N LEU A 67 10.29 22.20 25.57
CA LEU A 67 11.51 22.39 24.78
C LEU A 67 11.27 23.32 23.57
N GLY A 68 10.17 23.16 22.84
CA GLY A 68 9.78 24.02 21.73
C GLY A 68 9.57 25.47 22.17
N ILE A 69 8.89 25.70 23.30
CA ILE A 69 8.70 27.02 23.91
C ILE A 69 10.06 27.65 24.29
N ILE A 70 10.96 26.90 24.92
CA ILE A 70 12.30 27.40 25.27
C ILE A 70 13.10 27.76 24.02
N ILE A 71 13.09 26.92 22.98
CA ILE A 71 13.80 27.16 21.72
C ILE A 71 13.23 28.38 20.99
N ALA A 72 11.90 28.51 20.89
CA ALA A 72 11.24 29.65 20.28
C ALA A 72 11.53 30.96 21.04
N LEU A 73 11.51 30.92 22.38
CA LEU A 73 11.82 32.06 23.23
C LEU A 73 13.28 32.52 23.07
N ILE A 74 14.24 31.60 23.00
CA ILE A 74 15.66 31.92 22.75
C ILE A 74 15.82 32.54 21.36
N GLY A 75 15.15 32.00 20.34
CA GLY A 75 15.11 32.61 19.00
C GLY A 75 14.57 34.04 19.04
N PHE A 76 13.38 34.23 19.59
CA PHE A 76 12.70 35.54 19.69
C PHE A 76 13.51 36.58 20.49
N LEU A 77 14.07 36.21 21.65
CA LEU A 77 14.93 37.10 22.44
C LEU A 77 16.22 37.48 21.71
N THR A 78 16.76 36.58 20.87
CA THR A 78 17.95 36.88 20.05
C THR A 78 17.60 37.79 18.87
N ILE A 79 16.41 37.62 18.26
CA ILE A 79 15.86 38.57 17.26
C ILE A 79 15.70 39.97 17.86
N LEU A 80 15.10 40.09 19.04
CA LEU A 80 14.97 41.36 19.76
C LEU A 80 16.34 41.95 20.13
N GLY A 81 17.31 41.13 20.54
CA GLY A 81 18.69 41.56 20.82
C GLY A 81 19.44 42.10 19.60
N LEU A 82 19.10 41.63 18.39
CA LEU A 82 19.66 42.13 17.12
C LEU A 82 18.98 43.42 16.66
N LEU A 83 17.66 43.54 16.84
CA LEU A 83 16.86 44.69 16.42
C LEU A 83 16.89 45.87 17.40
N SER A 84 17.17 45.65 18.69
CA SER A 84 17.19 46.72 19.68
C SER A 84 18.39 47.65 19.50
N SER A 85 18.11 48.94 19.34
CA SER A 85 19.11 50.02 19.44
C SER A 85 19.64 50.20 20.87
N GLN A 86 18.84 49.84 21.89
CA GLN A 86 19.23 49.81 23.29
C GLN A 86 19.64 48.39 23.69
N ARG A 87 20.94 48.07 23.54
CA ARG A 87 21.49 46.77 23.96
C ARG A 87 21.74 46.77 25.47
N SER A 88 20.88 46.05 26.21
CA SER A 88 21.17 45.65 27.60
C SER A 88 22.48 44.87 27.66
N GLN A 89 23.22 44.94 28.78
CA GLN A 89 24.49 44.23 28.94
C GLN A 89 24.38 42.73 28.63
N VAL A 90 23.29 42.09 29.07
CA VAL A 90 23.05 40.65 28.87
C VAL A 90 22.76 40.33 27.41
N THR A 91 21.88 41.09 26.74
CA THR A 91 21.54 40.84 25.32
C THR A 91 22.69 41.23 24.39
N GLY A 92 23.44 42.28 24.72
CA GLY A 92 24.65 42.69 24.01
C GLY A 92 25.75 41.64 24.09
N TRP A 93 26.04 41.09 25.29
CA TRP A 93 26.99 39.99 25.47
C TRP A 93 26.55 38.74 24.68
N TRP A 94 25.28 38.35 24.80
CA TRP A 94 24.72 37.18 24.10
C TRP A 94 24.82 37.30 22.57
N VAL A 95 24.39 38.42 22.01
CA VAL A 95 24.47 38.69 20.57
C VAL A 95 25.93 38.73 20.10
N ASN A 96 26.83 39.36 20.86
CA ASN A 96 28.25 39.41 20.50
C ASN A 96 28.90 38.02 20.54
N ALA A 97 28.57 37.18 21.51
CA ALA A 97 29.05 35.80 21.60
C ALA A 97 28.61 34.96 20.40
N ILE A 98 27.31 35.01 20.02
CA ILE A 98 26.83 34.32 18.81
C ILE A 98 27.50 34.92 17.55
N THR A 99 27.68 36.24 17.48
CA THR A 99 28.34 36.90 16.33
C THR A 99 29.79 36.47 16.16
N GLN A 100 30.54 36.21 17.23
CA GLN A 100 31.89 35.64 17.13
C GLN A 100 31.85 34.16 16.70
N VAL A 101 30.93 33.36 17.23
CA VAL A 101 30.83 31.92 16.94
C VAL A 101 30.35 31.64 15.51
N ALA A 102 29.37 32.40 15.03
CA ALA A 102 28.62 32.15 13.79
C ALA A 102 28.66 33.29 12.75
N GLY A 103 29.27 34.44 13.05
CA GLY A 103 29.40 35.56 12.12
C GLY A 103 28.04 36.06 11.60
N TRP A 104 27.91 36.21 10.28
CA TRP A 104 26.67 36.58 9.60
C TRP A 104 25.56 35.52 9.73
N GLY A 105 25.90 34.27 10.07
CA GLY A 105 24.93 33.24 10.42
C GLY A 105 24.11 33.55 11.68
N THR A 106 24.48 34.58 12.45
CA THR A 106 23.74 35.13 13.58
C THR A 106 22.41 35.76 13.18
N PHE A 107 22.21 36.16 11.92
CA PHE A 107 20.89 36.61 11.44
C PHE A 107 19.97 35.44 11.07
N VAL A 108 20.53 34.26 10.76
CA VAL A 108 19.78 33.08 10.32
C VAL A 108 19.41 32.17 11.50
N LEU A 109 20.32 31.99 12.47
CA LEU A 109 20.11 31.12 13.63
C LEU A 109 18.85 31.46 14.45
N PRO A 110 18.55 32.74 14.78
CA PRO A 110 17.38 33.08 15.60
C PRO A 110 16.06 32.79 14.89
N LEU A 111 16.02 32.97 13.56
CA LEU A 111 14.87 32.64 12.73
C LEU A 111 14.70 31.11 12.62
N ALA A 112 15.79 30.36 12.43
CA ALA A 112 15.76 28.91 12.40
C ALA A 112 15.31 28.31 13.74
N LEU A 113 15.79 28.85 14.88
CA LEU A 113 15.33 28.47 16.22
C LEU A 113 13.85 28.82 16.42
N LEU A 114 13.40 30.00 16.01
CA LEU A 114 11.99 30.39 16.13
C LEU A 114 11.09 29.44 15.31
N ILE A 115 11.46 29.13 14.07
CA ILE A 115 10.73 28.18 13.20
C ILE A 115 10.69 26.78 13.84
N VAL A 116 11.82 26.21 14.25
CA VAL A 116 11.88 24.87 14.86
C VAL A 116 11.11 24.83 16.20
N GLY A 117 11.23 25.86 17.02
CA GLY A 117 10.52 25.95 18.30
C GLY A 117 9.00 26.08 18.13
N LEU A 118 8.53 26.94 17.22
CA LEU A 118 7.12 27.09 16.89
C LEU A 118 6.54 25.80 16.29
N TRP A 119 7.26 25.20 15.33
CA TRP A 119 6.88 23.95 14.69
C TRP A 119 6.81 22.79 15.70
N LEU A 120 7.70 22.74 16.69
CA LEU A 120 7.63 21.77 17.79
C LEU A 120 6.36 21.94 18.64
N ILE A 121 5.83 23.16 18.78
CA ILE A 121 4.58 23.44 19.49
C ILE A 121 3.35 23.09 18.62
N LEU A 122 3.35 23.54 17.35
CA LEU A 122 2.21 23.37 16.43
C LEU A 122 2.00 21.93 15.93
N ARG A 123 2.97 21.02 16.14
CA ARG A 123 2.88 19.62 15.69
C ARG A 123 1.61 18.87 16.15
N ASN A 124 1.05 19.25 17.29
CA ASN A 124 -0.17 18.66 17.86
C ASN A 124 -1.48 19.31 17.32
N LEU A 125 -1.40 20.39 16.52
CA LEU A 125 -2.55 21.15 16.03
C LEU A 125 -2.80 21.00 14.51
N GLU A 126 -1.74 20.79 13.72
CA GLU A 126 -1.79 20.85 12.24
C GLU A 126 -1.28 19.55 11.55
N GLU A 127 -1.32 18.41 12.25
CA GLU A 127 -0.80 17.10 11.80
C GLU A 127 0.66 17.13 11.27
N LEU A 128 1.48 18.11 11.68
CA LEU A 128 2.83 18.27 11.16
C LEU A 128 3.71 17.04 11.48
N PRO A 129 4.45 16.50 10.49
CA PRO A 129 5.16 15.23 10.63
C PRO A 129 6.26 15.32 11.69
N ILE A 130 6.30 14.37 12.63
CA ILE A 130 7.19 14.37 13.80
C ILE A 130 8.68 14.57 13.40
N LEU A 131 9.44 15.31 14.21
CA LEU A 131 10.86 15.59 13.95
C LEU A 131 11.68 14.32 14.19
N SER A 132 11.96 13.57 13.13
CA SER A 132 12.91 12.46 13.21
C SER A 132 14.30 12.99 13.56
N ALA A 133 15.11 12.13 14.18
CA ALA A 133 16.50 12.48 14.49
C ALA A 133 17.30 12.77 13.21
N GLU A 134 16.96 12.14 12.08
CA GLU A 134 17.57 12.46 10.78
C GLU A 134 17.28 13.90 10.37
N ARG A 135 16.00 14.34 10.39
CA ARG A 135 15.61 15.71 10.02
C ARG A 135 16.29 16.77 10.89
N LEU A 136 16.34 16.54 12.21
CA LEU A 136 17.06 17.44 13.13
C LEU A 136 18.56 17.49 12.83
N SER A 137 19.20 16.34 12.54
CA SER A 137 20.61 16.31 12.16
C SER A 137 20.87 16.97 10.80
N GLY A 138 19.92 16.85 9.85
CA GLY A 138 19.94 17.53 8.56
C GLY A 138 19.95 19.05 8.72
N ILE A 139 19.06 19.60 9.55
CA ILE A 139 18.99 21.04 9.84
C ILE A 139 20.30 21.55 10.45
N VAL A 140 20.89 20.82 11.40
CA VAL A 140 22.18 21.18 12.01
C VAL A 140 23.32 21.13 10.99
N LEU A 141 23.40 20.06 10.18
CA LEU A 141 24.39 19.92 9.11
C LEU A 141 24.25 21.02 8.04
N LEU A 142 23.02 21.43 7.71
CA LEU A 142 22.73 22.48 6.74
C LEU A 142 23.13 23.86 7.28
N TYR A 143 22.93 24.12 8.57
CA TYR A 143 23.40 25.34 9.21
C TYR A 143 24.94 25.42 9.27
N LEU A 144 25.63 24.33 9.63
CA LEU A 144 27.10 24.27 9.63
C LEU A 144 27.68 24.43 8.21
N ASN A 145 27.04 23.82 7.20
CA ASN A 145 27.39 24.00 5.79
C ASN A 145 27.22 25.47 5.35
N LEU A 146 26.11 26.12 5.74
CA LEU A 146 25.87 27.55 5.48
C LEU A 146 26.93 28.45 6.13
N LEU A 147 27.31 28.21 7.39
CA LEU A 147 28.41 28.95 8.04
C LEU A 147 29.71 28.81 7.25
N THR A 148 30.03 27.61 6.79
CA THR A 148 31.26 27.36 6.03
C THR A 148 31.24 28.09 4.68
N TRP A 149 30.10 28.10 3.98
CA TRP A 149 29.89 28.91 2.77
C TRP A 149 30.04 30.41 3.03
N LEU A 150 29.43 30.95 4.10
CA LEU A 150 29.53 32.36 4.46
C LEU A 150 30.97 32.78 4.80
N HIS A 151 31.77 31.87 5.36
CA HIS A 151 33.18 32.15 5.67
C HIS A 151 34.06 32.11 4.41
N LEU A 152 33.89 31.07 3.57
CA LEU A 152 34.60 30.94 2.29
C LEU A 152 34.29 32.11 1.33
N ALA A 153 33.03 32.56 1.28
CA ALA A 153 32.61 33.72 0.49
C ALA A 153 33.19 35.06 1.00
N GLY A 154 33.59 35.14 2.27
CA GLY A 154 34.26 36.30 2.87
C GLY A 154 35.77 36.33 2.67
N HIS A 155 36.33 35.45 1.82
CA HIS A 155 37.76 35.19 1.62
C HIS A 155 38.49 34.49 2.79
N GLY A 156 37.74 33.96 3.77
CA GLY A 156 38.25 33.05 4.80
C GLY A 156 39.09 33.67 5.91
N GLY A 157 39.73 32.79 6.70
CA GLY A 157 40.74 33.17 7.70
C GLY A 157 40.22 33.58 9.09
N TRP A 158 41.05 33.35 10.11
CA TRP A 158 40.71 33.60 11.52
C TRP A 158 40.43 35.07 11.86
N GLU A 159 41.05 36.01 11.16
CA GLU A 159 40.85 37.45 11.37
C GLU A 159 39.43 37.89 11.00
N LEU A 160 38.87 37.34 9.92
CA LEU A 160 37.48 37.55 9.53
C LEU A 160 36.51 37.05 10.62
N ALA A 161 36.78 35.86 11.19
CA ALA A 161 36.01 35.30 12.30
C ALA A 161 36.11 36.12 13.58
N ALA A 162 37.31 36.57 13.95
CA ALA A 162 37.54 37.45 15.10
C ALA A 162 36.78 38.79 14.97
N SER A 163 36.62 39.30 13.74
CA SER A 163 35.81 40.49 13.45
C SER A 163 34.29 40.25 13.46
N GLY A 164 33.82 39.02 13.72
CA GLY A 164 32.40 38.66 13.72
C GLY A 164 31.76 38.58 12.33
N LYS A 165 32.55 38.32 11.28
CA LYS A 165 32.12 38.29 9.87
C LYS A 165 32.23 36.88 9.27
N GLY A 166 31.71 36.73 8.04
CA GLY A 166 31.62 35.43 7.37
C GLY A 166 30.79 34.45 8.19
N GLY A 167 31.29 33.22 8.37
CA GLY A 167 30.67 32.20 9.24
C GLY A 167 31.13 32.16 10.70
N GLY A 168 31.85 33.18 11.18
CA GLY A 168 32.45 33.17 12.53
C GLY A 168 33.48 32.05 12.73
N TYR A 169 33.82 31.75 13.99
CA TYR A 169 34.81 30.72 14.31
C TYR A 169 34.42 29.31 13.84
N ILE A 170 33.13 28.98 13.79
CA ILE A 170 32.68 27.67 13.28
C ILE A 170 32.89 27.58 11.76
N GLY A 171 32.50 28.61 11.01
CA GLY A 171 32.75 28.67 9.57
C GLY A 171 34.24 28.64 9.23
N ALA A 172 35.06 29.35 10.00
CA ALA A 172 36.53 29.34 9.86
C ALA A 172 37.14 27.96 10.10
N PHE A 173 36.67 27.21 11.11
CA PHE A 173 37.16 25.87 11.41
C PHE A 173 36.96 24.90 10.24
N PHE A 174 35.75 24.85 9.68
CA PHE A 174 35.45 23.96 8.56
C PHE A 174 36.08 24.44 7.23
N GLU A 175 36.10 25.75 6.97
CA GLU A 175 36.79 26.34 5.80
C GLU A 175 38.28 25.98 5.84
N ARG A 176 38.95 26.27 6.96
CA ARG A 176 40.37 25.97 7.18
C ARG A 176 40.69 24.51 6.92
N ILE A 177 39.88 23.56 7.41
CA ILE A 177 40.11 22.12 7.20
C ILE A 177 39.97 21.74 5.73
N LEU A 178 38.88 22.14 5.08
CA LEU A 178 38.60 21.79 3.69
C LEU A 178 39.60 22.43 2.71
N VAL A 179 39.92 23.71 2.90
CA VAL A 179 40.86 24.45 2.05
C VAL A 179 42.30 24.00 2.27
N SER A 180 42.73 23.73 3.50
CA SER A 180 44.10 23.22 3.72
C SER A 180 44.30 21.77 3.26
N SER A 181 43.23 20.97 3.20
CA SER A 181 43.32 19.56 2.80
C SER A 181 43.08 19.32 1.31
N LEU A 182 42.30 20.16 0.61
CA LEU A 182 41.94 19.98 -0.82
C LEU A 182 42.06 21.24 -1.69
N GLY A 183 42.47 22.38 -1.13
CA GLY A 183 42.44 23.67 -1.81
C GLY A 183 41.03 24.21 -2.08
N ASN A 184 40.94 25.46 -2.52
CA ASN A 184 39.66 26.16 -2.72
C ASN A 184 38.69 25.40 -3.64
N ALA A 185 39.20 24.80 -4.73
CA ALA A 185 38.36 24.05 -5.67
C ALA A 185 37.79 22.75 -5.07
N GLY A 186 38.61 21.99 -4.33
CA GLY A 186 38.15 20.77 -3.65
C GLY A 186 37.20 21.06 -2.50
N ALA A 187 37.45 22.14 -1.75
CA ALA A 187 36.55 22.62 -0.70
C ALA A 187 35.15 22.95 -1.23
N VAL A 188 35.07 23.67 -2.37
CA VAL A 188 33.79 23.98 -3.05
C VAL A 188 33.03 22.70 -3.44
N ILE A 189 33.72 21.70 -4.01
CA ILE A 189 33.08 20.43 -4.42
C ILE A 189 32.52 19.67 -3.21
N ILE A 190 33.28 19.56 -2.12
CA ILE A 190 32.81 18.90 -0.89
C ILE A 190 31.69 19.68 -0.21
N LEU A 191 31.73 21.01 -0.22
CA LEU A 191 30.65 21.83 0.33
C LEU A 191 29.34 21.64 -0.43
N ILE A 192 29.37 21.51 -1.76
CA ILE A 192 28.18 21.17 -2.57
C ILE A 192 27.66 19.77 -2.20
N GLY A 193 28.54 18.77 -2.07
CA GLY A 193 28.17 17.42 -1.65
C GLY A 193 27.51 17.39 -0.27
N TRP A 194 28.08 18.12 0.70
CA TRP A 194 27.51 18.31 2.04
C TRP A 194 26.17 19.05 1.98
N SER A 195 26.02 20.11 1.18
CA SER A 195 24.74 20.80 0.98
C SER A 195 23.64 19.83 0.52
N LEU A 196 23.94 18.95 -0.44
CA LEU A 196 22.99 17.97 -0.97
C LEU A 196 22.59 16.91 0.06
N ILE A 197 23.55 16.37 0.83
CA ILE A 197 23.28 15.39 1.90
C ILE A 197 22.45 16.03 3.01
N ALA A 198 22.84 17.23 3.47
CA ALA A 198 22.12 17.94 4.52
C ALA A 198 20.70 18.34 4.10
N LEU A 199 20.50 18.73 2.84
CA LEU A 199 19.18 19.04 2.29
C LEU A 199 18.31 17.78 2.14
N GLY A 200 18.89 16.66 1.70
CA GLY A 200 18.19 15.36 1.64
C GLY A 200 17.69 14.91 3.02
N LEU A 201 18.54 14.98 4.04
CA LEU A 201 18.18 14.69 5.44
C LEU A 201 17.15 15.67 6.01
N THR A 202 17.27 16.97 5.71
CA THR A 202 16.34 18.01 6.18
C THR A 202 14.94 17.83 5.60
N LEU A 203 14.84 17.50 4.31
CA LEU A 203 13.56 17.39 3.61
C LEU A 203 12.96 15.99 3.63
N ASP A 204 13.71 14.97 4.07
CA ASP A 204 13.32 13.56 4.01
C ASP A 204 13.06 13.08 2.56
N ILE A 205 13.96 13.48 1.66
CA ILE A 205 13.87 13.21 0.21
C ILE A 205 15.11 12.46 -0.26
N SER A 206 14.91 11.38 -1.03
CA SER A 206 16.00 10.63 -1.65
C SER A 206 16.82 11.52 -2.60
N ILE A 207 18.14 11.36 -2.63
CA ILE A 207 19.02 12.15 -3.53
C ILE A 207 18.59 12.04 -5.01
N PRO A 208 18.17 10.87 -5.53
CA PRO A 208 17.55 10.76 -6.86
C PRO A 208 16.29 11.62 -7.06
N ASP A 209 15.39 11.68 -6.08
CA ASP A 209 14.13 12.44 -6.18
C ASP A 209 14.33 13.95 -6.01
N LEU A 210 15.34 14.35 -5.23
CA LEU A 210 15.81 15.73 -5.19
C LEU A 210 16.29 16.17 -6.59
N PHE A 211 17.09 15.33 -7.27
CA PHE A 211 17.58 15.63 -8.62
C PHE A 211 16.46 15.70 -9.66
N ARG A 212 15.49 14.76 -9.60
CA ARG A 212 14.26 14.78 -10.43
C ARG A 212 13.46 16.08 -10.25
N LYS A 213 13.33 16.58 -9.01
CA LYS A 213 12.64 17.85 -8.71
C LYS A 213 13.41 19.09 -9.16
N LEU A 214 14.75 19.06 -9.19
CA LEU A 214 15.57 20.16 -9.73
C LEU A 214 15.58 20.24 -11.27
N GLN A 215 15.45 19.10 -11.96
CA GLN A 215 15.49 19.03 -13.43
C GLN A 215 14.62 20.07 -14.17
N PRO A 216 13.30 20.24 -13.87
CA PRO A 216 12.47 21.24 -14.55
C PRO A 216 12.86 22.70 -14.24
N LEU A 217 13.43 22.98 -13.07
CA LEU A 217 13.94 24.32 -12.74
C LEU A 217 15.18 24.66 -13.57
N ILE A 218 16.09 23.69 -13.73
CA ILE A 218 17.30 23.84 -14.55
C ILE A 218 16.94 24.00 -16.04
N GLN A 219 15.91 23.29 -16.53
CA GLN A 219 15.39 23.45 -17.89
C GLN A 219 14.84 24.87 -18.13
N ARG A 220 13.92 25.34 -17.27
CA ARG A 220 13.37 26.71 -17.34
C ARG A 220 14.46 27.79 -17.32
N TRP A 221 15.48 27.64 -16.47
CA TRP A 221 16.58 28.61 -16.37
C TRP A 221 17.49 28.62 -17.62
N ARG A 222 17.70 27.46 -18.27
CA ARG A 222 18.40 27.36 -19.56
C ARG A 222 17.59 27.99 -20.70
N GLU A 223 16.28 27.79 -20.71
CA GLU A 223 15.36 28.40 -21.69
C GLU A 223 15.31 29.92 -21.53
N GLN A 224 15.22 30.41 -20.29
CA GLN A 224 15.17 31.84 -19.98
C GLN A 224 16.49 32.58 -20.29
N ARG A 225 17.65 31.91 -20.15
CA ARG A 225 18.93 32.44 -20.67
C ARG A 225 18.99 32.42 -22.19
N ARG A 226 18.50 31.36 -22.85
CA ARG A 226 18.45 31.26 -24.32
C ARG A 226 17.56 32.34 -24.94
N SER A 227 16.42 32.69 -24.32
CA SER A 227 15.59 33.78 -24.80
C SER A 227 16.28 35.14 -24.64
N GLN A 228 16.88 35.44 -23.47
CA GLN A 228 17.61 36.70 -23.25
C GLN A 228 18.80 36.92 -24.18
N GLN A 229 19.49 35.86 -24.63
CA GLN A 229 20.50 35.98 -25.68
C GLN A 229 19.88 36.25 -27.06
N LYS A 230 18.77 35.58 -27.41
CA LYS A 230 18.14 35.72 -28.73
C LYS A 230 17.46 37.09 -28.96
N THR A 231 17.19 37.87 -27.92
CA THR A 231 16.63 39.23 -28.02
C THR A 231 17.69 40.34 -28.14
N ARG A 232 18.99 40.04 -28.08
CA ARG A 232 20.05 41.07 -28.15
C ARG A 232 20.69 41.26 -29.53
N ASP A 233 20.71 40.23 -30.36
CA ASP A 233 21.41 40.27 -31.66
C ASP A 233 20.50 40.66 -32.84
N ILE A 234 19.22 40.98 -32.61
CA ILE A 234 18.28 41.42 -33.65
C ILE A 234 18.19 42.96 -33.65
N SER A 235 19.26 43.60 -34.13
CA SER A 235 19.24 45.02 -34.49
C SER A 235 20.32 45.36 -35.54
N TYR A 236 19.84 45.83 -36.70
CA TYR A 236 20.53 46.76 -37.60
C TYR A 236 21.78 46.29 -38.39
N HIS A 237 21.56 45.64 -39.54
CA HIS A 237 21.93 46.20 -40.86
C HIS A 237 21.48 45.30 -42.04
N PRO A 238 21.16 45.86 -43.23
CA PRO A 238 20.83 45.09 -44.43
C PRO A 238 21.92 45.07 -45.52
N ARG A 239 21.74 44.14 -46.47
CA ARG A 239 22.15 44.18 -47.91
C ARG A 239 23.47 43.47 -48.31
N ARG A 240 23.44 42.91 -49.53
CA ARG A 240 24.51 42.30 -50.37
C ARG A 240 25.03 40.89 -50.02
N SER A 241 24.34 39.89 -50.59
CA SER A 241 24.88 38.94 -51.58
C SER A 241 26.35 38.49 -51.49
N ALA A 242 26.59 37.21 -51.14
CA ALA A 242 27.18 36.19 -52.02
C ALA A 242 27.50 34.87 -51.27
N GLN A 243 27.40 33.75 -52.00
CA GLN A 243 28.05 32.45 -51.78
C GLN A 243 27.67 31.55 -50.58
N GLU A 244 27.94 30.27 -50.86
CA GLU A 244 28.04 29.06 -50.02
C GLU A 244 26.77 28.43 -49.41
N GLU A 245 26.51 27.21 -49.90
CA GLU A 245 25.56 26.23 -49.41
C GLU A 245 26.11 25.50 -48.17
N SER A 246 25.24 25.06 -47.26
CA SER A 246 25.28 23.68 -46.73
C SER A 246 24.08 23.41 -45.81
N GLU A 247 23.71 22.14 -45.71
CA GLU A 247 22.55 21.67 -44.95
C GLU A 247 22.90 21.27 -43.50
N ILE A 248 21.86 20.96 -42.73
CA ILE A 248 21.88 20.64 -41.29
C ILE A 248 22.54 19.28 -41.03
N PRO A 249 23.37 19.16 -39.97
CA PRO A 249 23.28 17.98 -39.11
C PRO A 249 22.67 18.21 -37.73
N THR A 250 21.99 17.16 -37.30
CA THR A 250 21.34 16.90 -36.01
C THR A 250 22.16 17.17 -34.75
N VAL A 251 21.44 17.46 -33.66
CA VAL A 251 21.96 17.37 -32.29
C VAL A 251 22.30 15.91 -31.95
N VAL A 252 23.50 15.67 -31.44
CA VAL A 252 23.90 14.39 -30.83
C VAL A 252 23.96 14.55 -29.31
N GLN A 253 23.41 13.58 -28.58
CA GLN A 253 23.66 13.38 -27.15
C GLN A 253 24.58 12.17 -26.91
N ASN A 254 25.23 12.15 -25.76
CA ASN A 254 26.31 11.22 -25.40
C ASN A 254 25.94 9.73 -25.57
N GLY A 255 26.84 8.94 -26.17
CA GLY A 255 26.84 7.48 -25.99
C GLY A 255 27.49 6.68 -27.13
N PHE A 256 28.70 6.16 -26.89
CA PHE A 256 29.34 5.02 -27.60
C PHE A 256 29.33 5.00 -29.14
N THR A 257 30.50 5.23 -29.76
CA THR A 257 30.70 5.05 -31.21
C THR A 257 31.11 3.60 -31.55
N PRO A 258 30.31 2.83 -32.30
CA PRO A 258 30.78 1.59 -32.92
C PRO A 258 31.73 1.91 -34.08
N MET A 259 32.79 1.10 -34.28
CA MET A 259 33.57 1.12 -35.52
C MET A 259 32.76 0.44 -36.63
N HIS A 260 32.57 1.14 -37.75
CA HIS A 260 32.14 0.54 -39.01
C HIS A 260 33.29 0.56 -40.03
N PRO A 261 33.37 -0.43 -40.94
CA PRO A 261 34.40 -0.45 -41.98
C PRO A 261 34.20 0.69 -42.98
N SER A 262 35.31 1.25 -43.46
CA SER A 262 35.33 2.10 -44.65
C SER A 262 35.20 1.28 -45.92
N ASP A 263 34.38 1.72 -46.88
CA ASP A 263 34.82 1.68 -48.28
C ASP A 263 34.14 2.75 -49.17
N ASN A 264 34.54 2.81 -50.43
CA ASN A 264 34.58 4.03 -51.25
C ASN A 264 33.45 4.19 -52.30
N SER A 265 33.43 5.36 -52.97
CA SER A 265 32.59 5.76 -54.14
C SER A 265 31.08 6.05 -53.89
N GLY A 266 30.39 6.88 -54.70
CA GLY A 266 30.87 7.82 -55.73
C GLY A 266 29.79 8.30 -56.74
N VAL A 267 29.87 9.57 -57.16
CA VAL A 267 29.27 10.18 -58.39
C VAL A 267 27.76 10.61 -58.40
N LYS A 268 27.57 11.94 -58.24
CA LYS A 268 26.70 12.90 -58.99
C LYS A 268 25.22 12.59 -59.38
N ALA A 269 24.31 13.28 -58.69
CA ALA A 269 23.36 14.32 -59.19
C ALA A 269 22.51 14.17 -60.48
N THR A 270 21.20 14.50 -60.38
CA THR A 270 20.50 15.58 -61.15
C THR A 270 19.07 15.82 -60.63
N ALA A 271 18.36 16.89 -61.07
CA ALA A 271 17.10 17.37 -60.49
C ALA A 271 16.07 17.89 -61.53
N LYS A 272 14.79 18.09 -61.14
CA LYS A 272 13.89 19.21 -61.56
C LYS A 272 12.44 19.17 -60.99
N THR A 273 11.92 20.37 -60.66
CA THR A 273 10.58 20.98 -60.90
C THR A 273 9.27 20.15 -60.76
N GLY A 274 8.14 20.62 -60.18
CA GLY A 274 7.78 21.89 -59.49
C GLY A 274 6.49 22.59 -60.04
N SER A 275 5.60 23.13 -59.19
CA SER A 275 4.54 24.12 -59.56
C SER A 275 3.87 24.82 -58.33
N LYS A 276 2.95 25.78 -58.55
CA LYS A 276 2.24 26.65 -57.57
C LYS A 276 0.71 26.55 -57.67
N ILE A 277 -0.04 27.09 -56.68
CA ILE A 277 -1.16 28.08 -56.80
C ILE A 277 -1.67 28.52 -55.39
N GLN A 278 -2.44 29.61 -55.28
CA GLN A 278 -2.95 30.25 -54.03
C GLN A 278 -4.38 30.87 -54.22
N PRO A 279 -5.07 31.46 -53.20
CA PRO A 279 -6.51 31.19 -52.94
C PRO A 279 -7.49 32.40 -52.87
N GLU A 280 -8.79 32.10 -52.69
CA GLU A 280 -9.94 32.97 -52.30
C GLU A 280 -11.18 32.08 -51.95
N THR A 281 -12.27 32.40 -51.21
CA THR A 281 -12.71 33.52 -50.31
C THR A 281 -13.74 32.99 -49.24
N ASN A 282 -14.56 33.83 -48.57
CA ASN A 282 -15.64 33.48 -47.61
C ASN A 282 -16.84 34.49 -47.74
N PRO A 283 -18.12 34.20 -47.39
CA PRO A 283 -18.76 34.80 -46.17
C PRO A 283 -20.01 34.06 -45.53
N THR A 284 -20.70 34.72 -44.59
CA THR A 284 -21.65 34.25 -43.53
C THR A 284 -23.16 34.60 -43.75
N PHE A 285 -24.14 34.11 -42.91
CA PHE A 285 -25.40 34.82 -42.45
C PHE A 285 -26.27 34.05 -41.36
N GLU A 286 -27.42 34.61 -40.89
CA GLU A 286 -28.21 34.31 -39.63
C GLU A 286 -29.75 34.66 -39.73
N SER A 287 -30.70 34.45 -38.76
CA SER A 287 -30.98 33.47 -37.66
C SER A 287 -32.36 33.70 -36.92
N ASN A 288 -32.88 32.73 -36.11
CA ASN A 288 -34.01 32.75 -35.10
C ASN A 288 -35.48 33.07 -35.59
N PRO A 289 -36.62 33.03 -34.78
CA PRO A 289 -36.91 32.76 -33.33
C PRO A 289 -38.07 31.70 -32.98
N LEU A 290 -39.03 31.97 -32.05
CA LEU A 290 -39.66 30.99 -31.07
C LEU A 290 -41.22 30.98 -30.79
N GLN A 291 -41.78 29.79 -30.40
CA GLN A 291 -42.87 29.45 -29.40
C GLN A 291 -44.35 29.98 -29.56
N PRO A 292 -45.44 29.68 -28.73
CA PRO A 292 -45.57 29.14 -27.31
C PRO A 292 -46.84 28.26 -26.85
N THR A 293 -46.97 27.97 -25.52
CA THR A 293 -48.15 27.53 -24.66
C THR A 293 -48.61 26.02 -24.56
N GLY A 294 -49.25 25.47 -23.49
CA GLY A 294 -49.41 25.85 -22.05
C GLY A 294 -50.63 25.28 -21.22
N LYS A 295 -50.43 24.66 -20.02
CA LYS A 295 -51.34 24.38 -18.81
C LYS A 295 -50.64 23.37 -17.81
N LYS A 296 -50.91 23.11 -16.50
CA LYS A 296 -51.95 23.33 -15.41
C LYS A 296 -53.01 22.20 -15.16
N THR A 297 -53.42 21.70 -13.97
CA THR A 297 -52.97 21.67 -12.51
C THR A 297 -53.86 20.68 -11.64
N SER A 298 -53.40 20.01 -10.54
CA SER A 298 -54.16 19.66 -9.26
C SER A 298 -53.50 18.59 -8.31
N ILE A 299 -54.06 18.31 -7.11
CA ILE A 299 -53.44 17.69 -5.89
C ILE A 299 -54.44 16.81 -5.06
N SER A 300 -54.00 15.77 -4.31
CA SER A 300 -54.68 15.25 -3.08
C SER A 300 -53.77 14.34 -2.19
N VAL A 301 -54.02 14.25 -0.86
CA VAL A 301 -53.32 13.40 0.16
C VAL A 301 -54.25 13.06 1.35
N PRO A 302 -54.39 11.76 1.75
CA PRO A 302 -54.22 11.33 3.17
C PRO A 302 -53.72 9.85 3.36
N ALA A 303 -53.43 9.28 4.54
CA ALA A 303 -52.80 9.76 5.79
C ALA A 303 -52.52 8.63 6.84
N ASN A 304 -51.29 8.61 7.40
CA ASN A 304 -50.86 8.13 8.75
C ASN A 304 -50.82 6.63 9.20
N GLU A 305 -50.02 6.40 10.26
CA GLU A 305 -49.82 5.21 11.14
C GLU A 305 -49.06 3.97 10.58
N GLY A 306 -48.11 3.33 11.28
CA GLY A 306 -47.39 3.71 12.52
C GLY A 306 -46.79 2.53 13.32
N SER A 307 -45.47 2.26 13.25
CA SER A 307 -44.76 1.34 14.19
C SER A 307 -43.22 1.52 14.19
N VAL A 308 -42.52 0.90 15.14
CA VAL A 308 -41.09 1.14 15.47
C VAL A 308 -40.25 -0.15 15.37
N ALA A 309 -39.04 -0.07 14.80
CA ALA A 309 -38.06 -1.15 14.80
C ALA A 309 -36.60 -0.65 14.81
N ALA A 310 -35.69 -1.40 15.43
CA ALA A 310 -34.26 -1.12 15.47
C ALA A 310 -33.54 -1.51 14.15
N PRO A 311 -32.38 -0.89 13.82
CA PRO A 311 -31.74 -1.04 12.50
C PRO A 311 -31.06 -2.41 12.29
N SER A 312 -31.86 -3.38 11.88
CA SER A 312 -31.37 -4.51 11.07
C SER A 312 -30.97 -3.99 9.68
N VAL A 313 -30.00 -4.64 9.00
CA VAL A 313 -29.63 -4.29 7.60
C VAL A 313 -30.62 -4.92 6.60
N THR A 314 -31.90 -4.62 6.84
CA THR A 314 -33.08 -5.02 6.08
C THR A 314 -33.67 -3.80 5.36
N GLN A 315 -34.51 -4.02 4.35
CA GLN A 315 -34.96 -2.94 3.48
C GLN A 315 -36.00 -2.02 4.13
N GLY A 316 -35.54 -0.85 4.58
CA GLY A 316 -36.38 0.35 4.60
C GLY A 316 -36.63 0.88 3.18
N GLU A 317 -37.68 1.70 3.00
CA GLU A 317 -38.30 2.16 1.73
C GLU A 317 -37.37 2.88 0.71
N SER A 318 -36.08 2.98 0.98
CA SER A 318 -35.08 3.66 0.15
C SER A 318 -34.79 3.01 -1.21
N ALA A 319 -35.16 1.74 -1.43
CA ALA A 319 -34.77 0.99 -2.63
C ALA A 319 -35.18 1.66 -3.95
N GLY A 320 -36.33 2.35 -3.98
CA GLY A 320 -36.81 3.10 -5.16
C GLY A 320 -36.22 4.51 -5.33
N LYS A 321 -35.39 4.99 -4.40
CA LYS A 321 -34.83 6.36 -4.40
C LYS A 321 -33.49 6.46 -5.13
N TRP A 322 -32.70 5.39 -5.13
CA TRP A 322 -31.37 5.35 -5.76
C TRP A 322 -31.46 5.14 -7.27
N LYS A 323 -30.58 5.79 -8.03
CA LYS A 323 -30.45 5.65 -9.49
C LYS A 323 -28.99 5.39 -9.83
N LEU A 324 -28.73 4.43 -10.71
CA LEU A 324 -27.38 4.15 -11.19
C LEU A 324 -26.87 5.29 -12.09
N PRO A 325 -25.56 5.60 -12.05
CA PRO A 325 -24.94 6.57 -12.94
C PRO A 325 -24.93 6.09 -14.40
N GLU A 326 -25.04 7.01 -15.36
CA GLU A 326 -24.81 6.69 -16.76
C GLU A 326 -23.31 6.56 -17.02
N ILE A 327 -22.87 5.34 -17.32
CA ILE A 327 -21.46 4.95 -17.46
C ILE A 327 -20.67 5.90 -18.40
N LYS A 328 -21.28 6.37 -19.49
CA LYS A 328 -20.67 7.26 -20.50
C LYS A 328 -20.47 8.71 -20.05
N THR A 329 -21.03 9.10 -18.90
CA THR A 329 -20.79 10.41 -18.26
C THR A 329 -19.70 10.36 -17.20
N ILE A 330 -19.47 9.18 -16.61
CA ILE A 330 -18.51 8.97 -15.53
C ILE A 330 -17.13 8.51 -16.06
N LEU A 331 -17.12 7.71 -17.12
CA LEU A 331 -15.91 7.11 -17.70
C LEU A 331 -15.54 7.71 -19.05
N ASP A 332 -14.25 7.79 -19.32
CA ASP A 332 -13.73 8.38 -20.55
C ASP A 332 -13.49 7.34 -21.66
N PRO A 333 -13.67 7.71 -22.94
CA PRO A 333 -13.40 6.82 -24.07
C PRO A 333 -11.90 6.61 -24.30
N ALA A 334 -11.54 5.43 -24.83
CA ALA A 334 -10.17 5.13 -25.21
C ALA A 334 -9.68 6.04 -26.35
N ALA A 335 -8.42 6.48 -26.24
CA ALA A 335 -7.76 7.24 -27.30
C ALA A 335 -7.40 6.30 -28.47
N LEU A 336 -7.81 6.67 -29.69
CA LEU A 336 -7.47 5.93 -30.91
C LEU A 336 -5.97 6.08 -31.21
N VAL A 337 -5.24 4.98 -31.15
CA VAL A 337 -3.83 4.90 -31.56
C VAL A 337 -3.77 4.37 -33.00
N ASN A 338 -3.18 5.14 -33.91
CA ASN A 338 -2.92 4.67 -35.27
C ASN A 338 -1.75 3.67 -35.24
N ILE A 339 -2.00 2.44 -35.69
CA ILE A 339 -1.01 1.35 -35.68
C ILE A 339 -0.47 1.14 -37.09
N GLU A 340 0.85 1.25 -37.26
CA GLU A 340 1.54 0.83 -38.48
C GLU A 340 1.53 -0.69 -38.62
N SER A 341 1.06 -1.18 -39.77
CA SER A 341 0.68 -2.58 -39.97
C SER A 341 1.81 -3.54 -40.36
N ASN A 342 3.02 -3.03 -40.64
CA ASN A 342 4.17 -3.85 -41.03
C ASN A 342 5.03 -4.32 -39.84
N ILE A 343 5.12 -3.51 -38.77
CA ILE A 343 6.06 -3.70 -37.65
C ILE A 343 6.00 -5.12 -37.05
N ASP A 344 4.80 -5.68 -36.87
CA ASP A 344 4.64 -7.04 -36.33
C ASP A 344 5.14 -8.13 -37.30
N ARG A 345 5.05 -7.94 -38.63
CA ARG A 345 5.60 -8.88 -39.61
C ARG A 345 7.13 -8.88 -39.62
N ASP A 346 7.73 -7.69 -39.54
CA ASP A 346 9.18 -7.51 -39.54
C ASP A 346 9.81 -8.13 -38.28
N ARG A 347 9.18 -7.88 -37.11
CA ARG A 347 9.48 -8.58 -35.86
C ARG A 347 9.32 -10.10 -35.97
N GLY A 348 8.32 -10.56 -36.73
CA GLY A 348 8.11 -11.98 -37.02
C GLY A 348 9.29 -12.60 -37.76
N GLY A 349 9.72 -12.02 -38.87
CA GLY A 349 10.90 -12.49 -39.62
C GLY A 349 12.16 -12.56 -38.75
N LEU A 350 12.38 -11.56 -37.90
CA LEU A 350 13.51 -11.53 -36.97
C LEU A 350 13.46 -12.66 -35.91
N ILE A 351 12.27 -13.09 -35.48
CA ILE A 351 12.10 -14.27 -34.61
C ILE A 351 12.50 -15.55 -35.34
N GLU A 352 12.07 -15.73 -36.60
CA GLU A 352 12.42 -16.91 -37.41
C GLU A 352 13.93 -16.99 -37.67
N GLU A 353 14.55 -15.86 -38.05
CA GLU A 353 16.00 -15.74 -38.28
C GLU A 353 16.81 -16.02 -37.00
N THR A 354 16.42 -15.42 -35.87
CA THR A 354 17.09 -15.63 -34.58
C THR A 354 16.97 -17.08 -34.13
N LEU A 355 15.79 -17.69 -34.23
CA LEU A 355 15.61 -19.11 -33.90
C LEU A 355 16.41 -20.03 -34.85
N ALA A 356 16.53 -19.67 -36.14
CA ALA A 356 17.35 -20.42 -37.08
C ALA A 356 18.86 -20.34 -36.77
N SER A 357 19.39 -19.15 -36.42
CA SER A 357 20.82 -18.95 -36.15
C SER A 357 21.30 -19.71 -34.91
N PHE A 358 20.50 -19.79 -33.85
CA PHE A 358 20.75 -20.67 -32.69
C PHE A 358 20.44 -22.16 -32.96
N GLY A 359 20.14 -22.55 -34.20
CA GLY A 359 19.88 -23.93 -34.61
C GLY A 359 18.60 -24.52 -33.99
N ALA A 360 17.59 -23.69 -33.78
CA ALA A 360 16.25 -24.05 -33.32
C ALA A 360 15.16 -23.63 -34.34
N PRO A 361 15.35 -23.89 -35.65
CA PRO A 361 14.50 -23.36 -36.71
C PRO A 361 13.01 -23.64 -36.44
N ALA A 362 12.20 -22.61 -36.66
CA ALA A 362 10.77 -22.61 -36.42
C ALA A 362 10.11 -21.68 -37.44
N LYS A 363 8.78 -21.78 -37.58
CA LYS A 363 8.00 -20.93 -38.48
C LYS A 363 6.83 -20.27 -37.74
N ILE A 364 6.57 -19.01 -38.02
CA ILE A 364 5.37 -18.31 -37.55
C ILE A 364 4.16 -18.78 -38.35
N VAL A 365 3.12 -19.20 -37.61
CA VAL A 365 1.83 -19.64 -38.13
C VAL A 365 0.70 -18.69 -37.78
N GLU A 366 0.87 -17.84 -36.76
CA GLU A 366 -0.13 -16.87 -36.32
C GLU A 366 0.51 -15.66 -35.64
N ILE A 367 -0.13 -14.49 -35.74
CA ILE A 367 0.27 -13.26 -35.03
C ILE A 367 -1.00 -12.66 -34.40
N LYS A 368 -1.06 -12.57 -33.07
CA LYS A 368 -2.16 -11.99 -32.29
C LYS A 368 -1.66 -10.78 -31.51
N ARG A 369 -2.05 -9.57 -31.92
CA ARG A 369 -1.67 -8.33 -31.23
C ARG A 369 -2.69 -7.97 -30.15
N GLY A 370 -2.25 -7.98 -28.90
CA GLY A 370 -2.96 -7.43 -27.75
C GLY A 370 -2.52 -5.99 -27.43
N PRO A 371 -3.04 -5.40 -26.33
CA PRO A 371 -2.77 -4.00 -25.97
C PRO A 371 -1.31 -3.73 -25.56
N THR A 372 -0.70 -4.61 -24.76
CA THR A 372 0.68 -4.48 -24.26
C THR A 372 1.71 -5.40 -24.92
N ILE A 373 1.27 -6.49 -25.56
CA ILE A 373 2.12 -7.50 -26.20
C ILE A 373 1.52 -7.98 -27.53
N THR A 374 2.37 -8.41 -28.46
CA THR A 374 2.01 -9.27 -29.58
C THR A 374 2.44 -10.70 -29.25
N GLN A 375 1.52 -11.66 -29.36
CA GLN A 375 1.80 -13.09 -29.28
C GLN A 375 2.05 -13.65 -30.69
N PHE A 376 3.26 -14.17 -30.90
CA PHE A 376 3.67 -14.86 -32.11
C PHE A 376 3.51 -16.38 -31.92
N GLY A 377 2.66 -17.00 -32.72
CA GLY A 377 2.49 -18.45 -32.75
C GLY A 377 3.55 -19.10 -33.63
N VAL A 378 4.46 -19.86 -33.02
CA VAL A 378 5.69 -20.39 -33.62
C VAL A 378 5.66 -21.93 -33.61
N GLU A 379 5.59 -22.56 -34.78
CA GLU A 379 5.69 -24.03 -34.91
C GLU A 379 7.16 -24.47 -35.04
N PRO A 380 7.67 -25.39 -34.19
CA PRO A 380 9.03 -25.90 -34.30
C PRO A 380 9.23 -26.78 -35.55
N LEU A 381 10.22 -26.45 -36.40
CA LEU A 381 10.56 -27.21 -37.60
C LEU A 381 11.45 -28.42 -37.25
N PHE A 382 12.00 -29.09 -38.28
CA PHE A 382 12.87 -30.26 -38.14
C PHE A 382 14.34 -29.88 -38.38
N VAL A 383 15.21 -30.36 -37.50
CA VAL A 383 16.68 -30.28 -37.64
C VAL A 383 17.21 -31.65 -38.03
N GLU A 384 18.21 -31.68 -38.91
CA GLU A 384 18.89 -32.90 -39.29
C GLU A 384 20.01 -33.20 -38.29
N THR A 385 20.02 -34.43 -37.75
CA THR A 385 21.07 -34.90 -36.84
C THR A 385 21.69 -36.17 -37.41
N ARG A 386 22.82 -36.61 -36.83
CA ARG A 386 23.49 -37.87 -37.19
C ARG A 386 22.61 -39.12 -37.04
N SER A 387 21.44 -38.98 -36.40
CA SER A 387 20.43 -40.03 -36.19
C SER A 387 19.12 -39.79 -36.96
N GLY A 388 19.09 -38.87 -37.93
CA GLY A 388 17.93 -38.55 -38.78
C GLY A 388 17.27 -37.19 -38.48
N LYS A 389 16.12 -36.93 -39.11
CA LYS A 389 15.35 -35.69 -38.91
C LYS A 389 14.61 -35.71 -37.57
N THR A 390 14.84 -34.72 -36.72
CA THR A 390 14.22 -34.58 -35.39
C THR A 390 13.53 -33.21 -35.28
N ARG A 391 12.27 -33.15 -34.81
CA ARG A 391 11.60 -31.86 -34.53
C ARG A 391 12.33 -31.12 -33.41
N VAL A 392 12.49 -29.80 -33.55
CA VAL A 392 13.09 -28.94 -32.53
C VAL A 392 12.34 -29.09 -31.21
N ARG A 393 13.09 -29.36 -30.13
CA ARG A 393 12.52 -29.53 -28.79
C ARG A 393 12.00 -28.19 -28.29
N VAL A 394 10.78 -28.18 -27.75
CA VAL A 394 10.15 -27.00 -27.12
C VAL A 394 11.05 -26.35 -26.08
N SER A 395 11.76 -27.15 -25.27
CA SER A 395 12.72 -26.64 -24.27
C SER A 395 13.92 -25.90 -24.88
N LYS A 396 14.31 -26.17 -26.13
CA LYS A 396 15.35 -25.40 -26.80
C LYS A 396 14.86 -23.98 -27.12
N ILE A 397 13.64 -23.84 -27.63
CA ILE A 397 13.01 -22.54 -27.89
C ILE A 397 12.79 -21.79 -26.56
N ALA A 398 12.27 -22.47 -25.53
CA ALA A 398 12.03 -21.88 -24.21
C ALA A 398 13.30 -21.34 -23.53
N ASN A 399 14.47 -21.92 -23.82
CA ASN A 399 15.76 -21.47 -23.28
C ASN A 399 16.36 -20.27 -24.04
N LEU A 400 15.90 -19.96 -25.25
CA LEU A 400 16.37 -18.82 -26.07
C LEU A 400 15.58 -17.52 -25.78
N ALA A 401 14.84 -17.46 -24.67
CA ALA A 401 13.98 -16.33 -24.33
C ALA A 401 14.76 -15.01 -24.16
N ASP A 402 15.96 -15.08 -23.59
CA ASP A 402 16.81 -13.92 -23.33
C ASP A 402 17.57 -13.48 -24.60
N ASP A 403 18.01 -14.44 -25.44
CA ASP A 403 18.61 -14.16 -26.75
C ASP A 403 17.59 -13.51 -27.71
N LEU A 404 16.35 -14.00 -27.72
CA LEU A 404 15.24 -13.37 -28.46
C LEU A 404 14.91 -11.98 -27.92
N ALA A 405 14.98 -11.77 -26.60
CA ALA A 405 14.72 -10.46 -26.02
C ALA A 405 15.80 -9.45 -26.44
N LEU A 406 17.07 -9.87 -26.46
CA LEU A 406 18.18 -9.08 -26.99
C LEU A 406 17.99 -8.75 -28.48
N ALA A 407 17.68 -9.74 -29.32
CA ALA A 407 17.50 -9.55 -30.76
C ALA A 407 16.33 -8.60 -31.10
N LEU A 408 15.20 -8.71 -30.40
CA LEU A 408 14.02 -7.86 -30.59
C LEU A 408 14.07 -6.50 -29.88
N ALA A 409 15.21 -6.18 -29.22
CA ALA A 409 15.34 -5.02 -28.32
C ALA A 409 14.22 -4.93 -27.25
N ALA A 410 13.72 -6.09 -26.82
CA ALA A 410 12.62 -6.22 -25.86
C ALA A 410 13.15 -6.32 -24.42
N PRO A 411 12.51 -5.68 -23.42
CA PRO A 411 12.98 -5.72 -22.04
C PRO A 411 12.85 -7.10 -21.37
N ARG A 412 11.99 -7.97 -21.92
CA ARG A 412 11.76 -9.37 -21.53
C ARG A 412 10.74 -10.00 -22.47
N ILE A 413 10.86 -11.31 -22.71
CA ILE A 413 9.92 -12.11 -23.50
C ILE A 413 9.37 -13.25 -22.63
N ARG A 414 8.10 -13.60 -22.84
CA ARG A 414 7.47 -14.77 -22.20
C ARG A 414 7.16 -15.82 -23.26
N ILE A 415 7.64 -17.04 -23.04
CA ILE A 415 7.36 -18.19 -23.91
C ILE A 415 6.31 -19.07 -23.24
N GLN A 416 5.14 -19.20 -23.86
CA GLN A 416 4.04 -20.09 -23.47
C GLN A 416 4.08 -21.34 -24.35
N ALA A 417 4.31 -22.51 -23.75
CA ALA A 417 4.53 -23.73 -24.51
C ALA A 417 3.93 -24.99 -23.85
N PRO A 418 3.04 -25.73 -24.53
CA PRO A 418 2.29 -25.32 -25.74
C PRO A 418 1.31 -24.18 -25.43
N VAL A 419 0.74 -23.54 -26.46
CA VAL A 419 -0.44 -22.68 -26.27
C VAL A 419 -1.69 -23.55 -26.16
N PRO A 420 -2.56 -23.35 -25.15
CA PRO A 420 -3.78 -24.14 -24.98
C PRO A 420 -4.65 -24.17 -26.25
N GLY A 421 -5.06 -25.37 -26.66
CA GLY A 421 -5.86 -25.58 -27.89
C GLY A 421 -5.06 -25.57 -29.20
N HIS A 422 -3.76 -25.27 -29.18
CA HIS A 422 -2.94 -25.11 -30.38
C HIS A 422 -1.66 -25.96 -30.37
N SER A 423 -1.14 -26.29 -31.56
CA SER A 423 0.05 -27.12 -31.75
C SER A 423 1.38 -26.34 -31.85
N TYR A 424 1.38 -25.05 -31.50
CA TYR A 424 2.53 -24.14 -31.60
C TYR A 424 3.00 -23.62 -30.22
N VAL A 425 4.17 -22.99 -30.20
CA VAL A 425 4.74 -22.27 -29.07
C VAL A 425 4.41 -20.77 -29.19
N GLY A 426 3.86 -20.16 -28.16
CA GLY A 426 3.53 -18.73 -28.14
C GLY A 426 4.70 -17.92 -27.61
N ILE A 427 5.22 -16.99 -28.40
CA ILE A 427 6.27 -16.05 -28.00
C ILE A 427 5.62 -14.67 -27.81
N GLU A 428 5.55 -14.20 -26.56
CA GLU A 428 4.92 -12.93 -26.18
C GLU A 428 5.97 -11.82 -26.11
N VAL A 429 5.89 -10.90 -27.09
CA VAL A 429 6.84 -9.79 -27.27
C VAL A 429 6.16 -8.45 -26.94
N PRO A 430 6.76 -7.57 -26.11
CA PRO A 430 6.20 -6.25 -25.80
C PRO A 430 5.99 -5.36 -27.03
N ASN A 431 4.85 -4.66 -27.07
CA ASN A 431 4.60 -3.61 -28.05
C ASN A 431 5.54 -2.42 -27.80
N PHE A 432 5.98 -1.73 -28.84
CA PHE A 432 6.72 -0.46 -28.69
C PHE A 432 5.83 0.61 -28.03
N GLU A 433 4.59 0.71 -28.50
CA GLU A 433 3.54 1.53 -27.89
C GLU A 433 2.47 0.62 -27.28
N ALA A 434 2.31 0.71 -25.96
CA ALA A 434 1.31 -0.04 -25.22
C ALA A 434 0.00 0.75 -25.09
N THR A 435 -1.07 0.24 -25.69
CA THR A 435 -2.42 0.81 -25.57
C THR A 435 -2.95 0.57 -24.15
N ARG A 436 -3.57 1.58 -23.53
CA ARG A 436 -4.25 1.42 -22.24
C ARG A 436 -5.64 0.83 -22.46
N VAL A 437 -5.99 -0.20 -21.68
CA VAL A 437 -7.34 -0.75 -21.61
C VAL A 437 -8.17 0.14 -20.68
N THR A 438 -9.22 0.79 -21.18
CA THR A 438 -10.11 1.60 -20.35
C THR A 438 -11.18 0.74 -19.65
N LEU A 439 -11.76 1.26 -18.56
CA LEU A 439 -12.91 0.60 -17.93
C LEU A 439 -14.13 0.60 -18.87
N LEU A 440 -14.34 1.68 -19.63
CA LEU A 440 -15.49 1.83 -20.53
C LEU A 440 -15.53 0.74 -21.61
N GLU A 441 -14.41 0.42 -22.27
CA GLU A 441 -14.34 -0.65 -23.29
C GLU A 441 -14.78 -2.02 -22.75
N VAL A 442 -14.34 -2.37 -21.54
CA VAL A 442 -14.66 -3.67 -20.94
C VAL A 442 -16.12 -3.71 -20.47
N LEU A 443 -16.65 -2.62 -19.91
CA LEU A 443 -18.08 -2.51 -19.55
C LEU A 443 -19.01 -2.47 -20.77
N GLU A 444 -18.56 -1.87 -21.88
CA GLU A 444 -19.31 -1.82 -23.14
C GLU A 444 -19.37 -3.19 -23.85
N SER A 445 -18.48 -4.12 -23.50
CA SER A 445 -18.36 -5.44 -24.14
C SER A 445 -19.58 -6.33 -23.98
N LYS A 446 -19.81 -7.22 -24.96
CA LYS A 446 -20.84 -8.27 -24.88
C LYS A 446 -20.62 -9.18 -23.67
N ASN A 447 -19.37 -9.55 -23.36
CA ASN A 447 -19.00 -10.41 -22.23
C ASN A 447 -19.47 -9.82 -20.89
N PHE A 448 -19.28 -8.51 -20.68
CA PHE A 448 -19.76 -7.84 -19.47
C PHE A 448 -21.29 -7.61 -19.48
N LYS A 449 -21.85 -7.17 -20.61
CA LYS A 449 -23.30 -6.87 -20.75
C LYS A 449 -24.20 -8.11 -20.61
N HIS A 450 -23.74 -9.30 -21.01
CA HIS A 450 -24.52 -10.54 -20.83
C HIS A 450 -24.52 -11.07 -19.39
N LYS A 451 -23.59 -10.66 -18.52
CA LYS A 451 -23.60 -11.01 -17.09
C LYS A 451 -24.65 -10.18 -16.37
N LYS A 452 -25.65 -10.86 -15.77
CA LYS A 452 -26.78 -10.27 -15.02
C LYS A 452 -26.61 -10.32 -13.49
N THR A 453 -25.41 -10.66 -13.01
CA THR A 453 -25.11 -10.79 -11.59
C THR A 453 -24.61 -9.46 -11.00
N ALA A 454 -24.94 -9.22 -9.73
CA ALA A 454 -24.61 -7.98 -8.99
C ALA A 454 -23.09 -7.75 -8.91
N LEU A 455 -22.34 -8.77 -8.51
CA LEU A 455 -20.90 -8.67 -8.23
C LEU A 455 -20.01 -8.96 -9.45
N LYS A 456 -20.52 -8.67 -10.65
CA LYS A 456 -19.71 -8.75 -11.88
C LYS A 456 -18.63 -7.66 -11.90
N ILE A 457 -17.42 -8.04 -12.30
CA ILE A 457 -16.25 -7.16 -12.32
C ILE A 457 -15.54 -7.23 -13.67
N ALA A 458 -15.15 -6.06 -14.19
CA ALA A 458 -14.28 -5.93 -15.35
C ALA A 458 -12.82 -6.14 -14.89
N LEU A 459 -12.11 -7.09 -15.50
CA LEU A 459 -10.68 -7.31 -15.20
C LEU A 459 -9.78 -6.55 -16.16
N GLY A 460 -10.06 -6.63 -17.47
CA GLY A 460 -9.17 -6.09 -18.49
C GLY A 460 -9.37 -6.74 -19.85
N MET A 461 -8.30 -6.83 -20.64
CA MET A 461 -8.25 -7.59 -21.90
C MET A 461 -7.22 -8.72 -21.82
N ASN A 462 -7.40 -9.79 -22.57
CA ASN A 462 -6.40 -10.86 -22.70
C ASN A 462 -5.28 -10.52 -23.70
N VAL A 463 -4.33 -11.44 -23.88
CA VAL A 463 -3.20 -11.31 -24.81
C VAL A 463 -3.60 -11.15 -26.29
N SER A 464 -4.86 -11.42 -26.64
CA SER A 464 -5.45 -11.26 -27.97
C SER A 464 -6.36 -10.03 -28.10
N GLY A 465 -6.42 -9.18 -27.07
CA GLY A 465 -7.27 -7.98 -27.04
C GLY A 465 -8.74 -8.24 -26.68
N GLU A 466 -9.12 -9.46 -26.31
CA GLU A 466 -10.52 -9.78 -25.97
C GLU A 466 -10.87 -9.31 -24.54
N PRO A 467 -12.01 -8.63 -24.32
CA PRO A 467 -12.38 -8.11 -23.01
C PRO A 467 -12.84 -9.22 -22.05
N ILE A 468 -12.18 -9.29 -20.90
CA ILE A 468 -12.39 -10.29 -19.85
C ILE A 468 -13.12 -9.67 -18.66
N ALA A 469 -14.33 -10.21 -18.42
CA ALA A 469 -15.16 -9.92 -17.26
C ALA A 469 -15.43 -11.19 -16.47
N THR A 470 -15.53 -11.07 -15.14
CA THR A 470 -15.80 -12.19 -14.21
C THR A 470 -16.80 -11.76 -13.14
N ASP A 471 -16.98 -12.55 -12.07
CA ASP A 471 -18.00 -12.36 -11.04
C ASP A 471 -17.49 -12.84 -9.67
N LEU A 472 -17.52 -11.96 -8.67
CA LEU A 472 -17.05 -12.25 -7.31
C LEU A 472 -17.90 -13.30 -6.58
N SER A 473 -19.14 -13.56 -7.02
CA SER A 473 -19.96 -14.68 -6.48
C SER A 473 -19.48 -16.05 -6.99
N GLY A 474 -18.86 -16.08 -8.17
CA GLY A 474 -18.13 -17.22 -8.72
C GLY A 474 -16.70 -17.34 -8.19
N LEU A 475 -16.07 -16.19 -7.90
CA LEU A 475 -14.74 -16.04 -7.29
C LEU A 475 -14.86 -15.67 -5.79
N PRO A 476 -15.38 -16.55 -4.91
CA PRO A 476 -15.99 -16.17 -3.64
C PRO A 476 -15.16 -15.22 -2.78
N HIS A 477 -13.85 -15.43 -2.75
CA HIS A 477 -12.87 -14.54 -2.13
C HIS A 477 -11.66 -14.39 -3.07
N LEU A 478 -11.17 -13.17 -3.22
CA LEU A 478 -10.14 -12.77 -4.19
C LEU A 478 -8.89 -12.25 -3.48
N LEU A 479 -7.72 -12.78 -3.86
CA LEU A 479 -6.42 -12.27 -3.43
C LEU A 479 -5.74 -11.49 -4.57
N ILE A 480 -5.25 -10.28 -4.29
CA ILE A 480 -4.55 -9.42 -5.26
C ILE A 480 -3.16 -9.09 -4.70
N ALA A 481 -2.09 -9.34 -5.45
CA ALA A 481 -0.74 -9.06 -4.97
C ALA A 481 0.21 -8.60 -6.08
N GLY A 482 1.17 -7.76 -5.73
CA GLY A 482 2.19 -7.23 -6.63
C GLY A 482 2.88 -5.99 -6.06
N THR A 483 4.08 -5.66 -6.55
CA THR A 483 4.89 -4.58 -5.96
C THR A 483 4.30 -3.19 -6.25
N THR A 484 4.81 -2.16 -5.56
CA THR A 484 4.42 -0.76 -5.78
C THR A 484 4.58 -0.37 -7.26
N GLY A 485 3.56 0.27 -7.85
CA GLY A 485 3.56 0.66 -9.27
C GLY A 485 3.28 -0.48 -10.26
N SER A 486 3.08 -1.72 -9.81
CA SER A 486 2.80 -2.87 -10.68
C SER A 486 1.40 -2.84 -11.32
N GLY A 487 0.39 -2.31 -10.61
CA GLY A 487 -1.01 -2.22 -11.05
C GLY A 487 -2.05 -2.46 -9.95
N LYS A 488 -1.65 -3.05 -8.80
CA LYS A 488 -2.52 -3.43 -7.66
C LYS A 488 -3.64 -2.42 -7.37
N SER A 489 -3.29 -1.19 -6.99
CA SER A 489 -4.26 -0.21 -6.49
C SER A 489 -5.23 0.28 -7.58
N VAL A 490 -4.75 0.43 -8.82
CA VAL A 490 -5.60 0.74 -9.99
C VAL A 490 -6.61 -0.39 -10.24
N CYS A 491 -6.24 -1.64 -9.98
CA CYS A 491 -7.15 -2.79 -10.08
C CYS A 491 -8.16 -2.86 -8.93
N VAL A 492 -7.76 -2.55 -7.70
CA VAL A 492 -8.70 -2.44 -6.57
C VAL A 492 -9.73 -1.33 -6.86
N ASN A 493 -9.26 -0.17 -7.34
CA ASN A 493 -10.12 0.94 -7.72
C ASN A 493 -11.00 0.65 -8.95
N SER A 494 -10.50 -0.05 -9.96
CA SER A 494 -11.33 -0.44 -11.12
C SER A 494 -12.40 -1.46 -10.76
N ILE A 495 -12.14 -2.37 -9.81
CA ILE A 495 -13.15 -3.26 -9.23
C ILE A 495 -14.20 -2.46 -8.43
N LEU A 496 -13.77 -1.55 -7.55
CA LEU A 496 -14.68 -0.71 -6.76
C LEU A 496 -15.57 0.17 -7.65
N SER A 497 -15.00 0.88 -8.61
CA SER A 497 -15.77 1.69 -9.56
C SER A 497 -16.69 0.81 -10.43
N CYS A 498 -16.24 -0.37 -10.90
CA CYS A 498 -17.10 -1.30 -11.62
C CYS A 498 -18.32 -1.73 -10.79
N LEU A 499 -18.12 -2.04 -9.50
CA LEU A 499 -19.21 -2.39 -8.59
C LEU A 499 -20.17 -1.20 -8.35
N LEU A 500 -19.64 0.00 -8.10
CA LEU A 500 -20.42 1.23 -7.86
C LEU A 500 -21.16 1.74 -9.12
N LEU A 501 -20.70 1.41 -10.32
CA LEU A 501 -21.40 1.70 -11.57
C LEU A 501 -22.55 0.72 -11.87
N ASN A 502 -22.61 -0.44 -11.19
CA ASN A 502 -23.56 -1.52 -11.48
C ASN A 502 -24.53 -1.85 -10.32
N ASN A 503 -24.32 -1.32 -9.10
CA ASN A 503 -25.11 -1.68 -7.91
C ASN A 503 -25.53 -0.45 -7.09
N THR A 504 -26.76 -0.45 -6.58
CA THR A 504 -27.25 0.53 -5.61
C THR A 504 -26.86 0.17 -4.16
N PRO A 505 -26.95 1.10 -3.19
CA PRO A 505 -26.73 0.84 -1.76
C PRO A 505 -27.70 -0.17 -1.12
N ALA A 506 -28.77 -0.56 -1.82
CA ALA A 506 -29.71 -1.59 -1.41
C ALA A 506 -29.31 -3.00 -1.90
N GLU A 507 -28.46 -3.08 -2.93
CA GLU A 507 -27.96 -4.33 -3.52
C GLU A 507 -26.55 -4.66 -3.04
N LEU A 508 -25.72 -3.63 -2.82
CA LEU A 508 -24.32 -3.74 -2.43
C LEU A 508 -23.99 -2.84 -1.25
N ARG A 509 -23.27 -3.39 -0.28
CA ARG A 509 -22.65 -2.70 0.84
C ARG A 509 -21.16 -2.97 0.91
N LEU A 510 -20.41 -1.97 1.38
CA LEU A 510 -18.96 -1.94 1.37
C LEU A 510 -18.39 -1.73 2.78
N ILE A 511 -17.30 -2.45 3.07
CA ILE A 511 -16.39 -2.17 4.18
C ILE A 511 -15.00 -2.04 3.56
N LEU A 512 -14.38 -0.87 3.70
CA LEU A 512 -13.07 -0.57 3.11
C LEU A 512 -12.05 -0.37 4.23
N VAL A 513 -10.90 -1.03 4.11
CA VAL A 513 -9.78 -1.00 5.07
C VAL A 513 -8.53 -0.49 4.35
N ASP A 514 -8.05 0.67 4.79
CA ASP A 514 -6.88 1.36 4.24
C ASP A 514 -6.02 1.88 5.40
N PRO A 515 -5.09 1.06 5.93
CA PRO A 515 -4.23 1.44 7.05
C PRO A 515 -3.19 2.51 6.68
N LYS A 516 -3.02 2.82 5.39
CA LYS A 516 -2.04 3.79 4.88
C LYS A 516 -2.66 5.16 4.60
N ARG A 517 -4.00 5.23 4.53
CA ARG A 517 -4.82 6.42 4.24
C ARG A 517 -4.69 6.97 2.81
N VAL A 518 -4.10 6.21 1.88
CA VAL A 518 -3.69 6.68 0.54
C VAL A 518 -4.68 6.30 -0.56
N GLU A 519 -5.27 5.11 -0.51
CA GLU A 519 -5.85 4.44 -1.69
C GLU A 519 -7.37 4.40 -1.67
N LEU A 520 -7.99 4.19 -0.49
CA LEU A 520 -9.44 4.01 -0.35
C LEU A 520 -10.13 5.13 0.43
N THR A 521 -9.38 6.00 1.12
CA THR A 521 -9.93 7.14 1.88
C THR A 521 -10.78 8.09 1.04
N GLY A 522 -10.50 8.18 -0.26
CA GLY A 522 -11.28 8.95 -1.23
C GLY A 522 -12.76 8.54 -1.35
N TYR A 523 -13.11 7.28 -1.03
CA TYR A 523 -14.49 6.77 -1.09
C TYR A 523 -15.37 7.17 0.11
N ASN A 524 -14.83 7.86 1.13
CA ASN A 524 -15.62 8.25 2.30
C ASN A 524 -16.88 9.06 1.92
N GLY A 525 -18.00 8.75 2.58
CA GLY A 525 -19.29 9.42 2.36
C GLY A 525 -20.14 8.89 1.20
N ILE A 526 -19.73 7.84 0.49
CA ILE A 526 -20.66 7.13 -0.41
C ILE A 526 -21.70 6.32 0.40
N PRO A 527 -22.97 6.26 -0.04
CA PRO A 527 -24.05 5.58 0.68
C PRO A 527 -23.92 4.05 0.76
N HIS A 528 -23.05 3.44 -0.05
CA HIS A 528 -22.75 1.99 0.00
C HIS A 528 -21.93 1.59 1.23
N LEU A 529 -21.21 2.51 1.87
CA LEU A 529 -20.40 2.18 3.05
C LEU A 529 -21.29 1.76 4.23
N LEU A 530 -20.82 0.79 5.02
CA LEU A 530 -21.40 0.43 6.33
C LEU A 530 -20.74 1.19 7.49
N ALA A 531 -19.52 1.65 7.29
CA ALA A 531 -18.75 2.49 8.21
C ALA A 531 -17.81 3.39 7.38
N PRO A 532 -17.30 4.50 7.93
CA PRO A 532 -16.17 5.23 7.34
C PRO A 532 -14.99 4.30 7.05
N VAL A 533 -14.16 4.66 6.07
CA VAL A 533 -12.99 3.86 5.67
C VAL A 533 -12.11 3.60 6.90
N ILE A 534 -11.86 2.33 7.20
CA ILE A 534 -11.20 1.92 8.44
C ILE A 534 -9.70 2.07 8.23
N THR A 535 -9.12 3.06 8.92
CA THR A 535 -7.68 3.37 8.81
C THR A 535 -6.89 2.97 10.06
N ASP A 536 -7.56 2.81 11.20
CA ASP A 536 -6.91 2.36 12.43
C ASP A 536 -6.95 0.82 12.48
N THR A 537 -5.79 0.19 12.46
CA THR A 537 -5.63 -1.27 12.33
C THR A 537 -6.32 -2.06 13.45
N ASP A 538 -6.33 -1.55 14.69
CA ASP A 538 -7.05 -2.16 15.83
C ASP A 538 -8.57 -2.30 15.57
N LYS A 539 -9.16 -1.35 14.83
CA LYS A 539 -10.59 -1.36 14.50
C LYS A 539 -10.93 -2.39 13.42
N VAL A 540 -9.94 -2.83 12.62
CA VAL A 540 -10.14 -3.82 11.56
C VAL A 540 -10.50 -5.19 12.14
N VAL A 541 -9.87 -5.59 13.24
CA VAL A 541 -10.21 -6.82 13.97
C VAL A 541 -11.68 -6.77 14.44
N SER A 542 -12.08 -5.66 15.04
CA SER A 542 -13.48 -5.44 15.48
C SER A 542 -14.48 -5.52 14.32
N ALA A 543 -14.12 -5.00 13.14
CA ALA A 543 -14.93 -5.09 11.93
C ALA A 543 -15.00 -6.53 11.39
N LEU A 544 -13.90 -7.28 11.34
CA LEU A 544 -13.90 -8.70 10.97
C LEU A 544 -14.73 -9.57 11.92
N GLN A 545 -14.73 -9.26 13.23
CA GLN A 545 -15.61 -9.89 14.21
C GLN A 545 -17.08 -9.49 14.05
N TRP A 546 -17.39 -8.29 13.54
CA TRP A 546 -18.75 -7.87 13.19
C TRP A 546 -19.24 -8.59 11.92
N ILE A 547 -18.41 -8.68 10.89
CA ILE A 547 -18.71 -9.39 9.64
C ILE A 547 -18.99 -10.88 9.92
N GLN A 548 -18.26 -11.51 10.86
CA GLN A 548 -18.54 -12.88 11.31
C GLN A 548 -19.91 -13.02 11.98
N ARG A 549 -20.36 -12.03 12.77
CA ARG A 549 -21.69 -12.04 13.40
C ARG A 549 -22.81 -11.83 12.38
N GLU A 550 -22.63 -10.93 11.42
CA GLU A 550 -23.56 -10.74 10.28
C GLU A 550 -23.65 -12.01 9.41
N MET A 551 -22.51 -12.68 9.16
CA MET A 551 -22.47 -13.98 8.48
C MET A 551 -23.27 -15.05 9.24
N ASP A 552 -23.00 -15.25 10.53
CA ASP A 552 -23.70 -16.23 11.37
C ASP A 552 -25.21 -15.91 11.44
N ALA A 553 -25.59 -14.64 11.59
CA ALA A 553 -26.98 -14.19 11.62
C ALA A 553 -27.73 -14.48 10.30
N ARG A 554 -27.10 -14.19 9.14
CA ARG A 554 -27.63 -14.55 7.82
C ARG A 554 -27.79 -16.06 7.66
N TYR A 555 -26.81 -16.83 8.09
CA TYR A 555 -26.86 -18.29 8.02
C TYR A 555 -28.02 -18.86 8.86
N HIS A 556 -28.23 -18.35 10.08
CA HIS A 556 -29.39 -18.70 10.89
C HIS A 556 -30.72 -18.28 10.23
N ARG A 557 -30.83 -17.06 9.68
CA ARG A 557 -32.04 -16.59 8.99
C ARG A 557 -32.37 -17.46 7.77
N PHE A 558 -31.38 -17.85 6.97
CA PHE A 558 -31.59 -18.71 5.80
C PHE A 558 -32.00 -20.12 6.21
N SER A 559 -31.35 -20.70 7.23
CA SER A 559 -31.69 -22.01 7.79
C SER A 559 -33.13 -22.06 8.34
N GLN A 560 -33.56 -21.02 9.06
CA GLN A 560 -34.94 -20.89 9.57
C GLN A 560 -35.99 -20.78 8.46
N LEU A 561 -35.65 -20.15 7.33
CA LEU A 561 -36.55 -19.94 6.19
C LEU A 561 -36.42 -21.00 5.09
N GLY A 562 -35.53 -21.99 5.25
CA GLY A 562 -35.30 -23.07 4.28
C GLY A 562 -34.48 -22.69 3.03
N TYR A 563 -33.85 -21.51 3.00
CA TYR A 563 -33.01 -21.04 1.88
C TYR A 563 -31.57 -21.55 2.02
N ARG A 564 -30.88 -21.79 0.89
CA ARG A 564 -29.49 -22.29 0.90
C ARG A 564 -28.45 -21.19 0.80
N ASN A 565 -28.83 -20.02 0.29
CA ASN A 565 -27.94 -18.90 -0.01
C ASN A 565 -28.72 -17.58 -0.15
N ILE A 566 -27.99 -16.46 -0.27
CA ILE A 566 -28.55 -15.13 -0.44
C ILE A 566 -29.37 -14.95 -1.71
N GLN A 567 -29.05 -15.66 -2.80
CA GLN A 567 -29.82 -15.58 -4.05
C GLN A 567 -31.21 -16.21 -3.88
N ASP A 568 -31.29 -17.39 -3.25
CA ASP A 568 -32.54 -18.06 -2.92
C ASP A 568 -33.42 -17.17 -2.02
N HIS A 569 -32.84 -16.56 -0.98
CA HIS A 569 -33.55 -15.60 -0.11
C HIS A 569 -34.04 -14.38 -0.92
N ASN A 570 -33.14 -13.68 -1.62
CA ASN A 570 -33.46 -12.43 -2.34
C ASN A 570 -34.40 -12.61 -3.55
N ASN A 571 -34.59 -13.83 -4.03
CA ASN A 571 -35.55 -14.17 -5.08
C ASN A 571 -36.95 -14.49 -4.53
N ASN A 572 -37.06 -14.97 -3.29
CA ASN A 572 -38.31 -15.42 -2.69
C ASN A 572 -38.84 -14.50 -1.56
N GLN A 573 -38.05 -13.51 -1.12
CA GLN A 573 -38.42 -12.54 -0.09
C GLN A 573 -38.48 -11.11 -0.65
N ALA A 574 -39.41 -10.32 -0.12
CA ALA A 574 -39.50 -8.89 -0.42
C ALA A 574 -38.34 -8.10 0.25
N ASP A 575 -38.00 -8.46 1.49
CA ASP A 575 -36.83 -7.94 2.20
C ASP A 575 -35.55 -8.64 1.71
N LYS A 576 -34.93 -8.04 0.68
CA LYS A 576 -33.68 -8.53 0.08
C LYS A 576 -32.46 -7.97 0.82
N LEU A 577 -31.57 -8.86 1.22
CA LEU A 577 -30.32 -8.49 1.88
C LEU A 577 -29.29 -8.01 0.84
N PRO A 578 -28.54 -6.93 1.11
CA PRO A 578 -27.44 -6.52 0.25
C PRO A 578 -26.28 -7.52 0.33
N TYR A 579 -25.56 -7.71 -0.77
CA TYR A 579 -24.22 -8.30 -0.74
C TYR A 579 -23.28 -7.39 0.05
N ILE A 580 -22.33 -7.96 0.79
CA ILE A 580 -21.28 -7.20 1.47
C ILE A 580 -19.94 -7.55 0.82
N VAL A 581 -19.25 -6.56 0.26
CA VAL A 581 -17.87 -6.71 -0.21
C VAL A 581 -16.94 -5.98 0.75
N VAL A 582 -16.00 -6.73 1.32
CA VAL A 582 -15.01 -6.24 2.27
C VAL A 582 -13.67 -6.17 1.54
N VAL A 583 -13.06 -4.99 1.50
CA VAL A 583 -11.80 -4.74 0.78
C VAL A 583 -10.72 -4.30 1.75
N VAL A 584 -9.58 -4.99 1.72
CA VAL A 584 -8.38 -4.66 2.50
C VAL A 584 -7.27 -4.31 1.53
N ASP A 585 -6.78 -3.06 1.52
CA ASP A 585 -5.76 -2.65 0.55
C ASP A 585 -4.36 -3.24 0.83
N GLU A 586 -4.03 -3.43 2.10
CA GLU A 586 -2.77 -4.02 2.55
C GLU A 586 -2.99 -5.03 3.69
N LEU A 587 -3.12 -6.31 3.33
CA LEU A 587 -3.17 -7.44 4.27
C LEU A 587 -1.93 -7.50 5.17
N ALA A 588 -0.76 -7.10 4.65
CA ALA A 588 0.51 -7.18 5.37
C ALA A 588 0.52 -6.39 6.68
N ASP A 589 -0.12 -5.21 6.72
CA ASP A 589 -0.12 -4.36 7.91
C ASP A 589 -1.03 -4.95 9.01
N LEU A 590 -2.06 -5.73 8.65
CA LEU A 590 -2.87 -6.51 9.60
C LEU A 590 -2.10 -7.72 10.14
N MET A 591 -1.45 -8.47 9.25
CA MET A 591 -0.64 -9.64 9.59
C MET A 591 0.60 -9.28 10.44
N MET A 592 1.10 -8.05 10.34
CA MET A 592 2.19 -7.54 11.20
C MET A 592 1.72 -7.10 12.59
N LEU A 593 0.45 -6.76 12.77
CA LEU A 593 -0.10 -6.34 14.07
C LEU A 593 -0.71 -7.50 14.86
N ALA A 594 -1.57 -8.29 14.21
CA ALA A 594 -2.38 -9.32 14.85
C ALA A 594 -2.55 -10.54 13.93
N PRO A 595 -1.47 -11.30 13.63
CA PRO A 595 -1.49 -12.40 12.65
C PRO A 595 -2.51 -13.48 13.00
N ASP A 596 -2.45 -14.05 14.21
CA ASP A 596 -3.29 -15.19 14.61
C ASP A 596 -4.79 -14.91 14.52
N GLU A 597 -5.22 -13.70 14.94
CA GLU A 597 -6.62 -13.30 14.92
C GLU A 597 -7.09 -12.88 13.52
N THR A 598 -6.23 -12.20 12.76
CA THR A 598 -6.48 -11.83 11.37
C THR A 598 -6.63 -13.08 10.51
N GLU A 599 -5.67 -14.00 10.56
CA GLU A 599 -5.69 -15.24 9.78
C GLU A 599 -6.88 -16.12 10.15
N ARG A 600 -7.17 -16.31 11.45
CA ARG A 600 -8.35 -17.07 11.91
C ARG A 600 -9.65 -16.45 11.40
N SER A 601 -9.79 -15.13 11.50
CA SER A 601 -11.01 -14.42 11.09
C SER A 601 -11.22 -14.48 9.58
N LEU A 602 -10.17 -14.20 8.80
CA LEU A 602 -10.21 -14.28 7.33
C LEU A 602 -10.45 -15.70 6.84
N THR A 603 -9.85 -16.70 7.49
CA THR A 603 -10.06 -18.13 7.17
C THR A 603 -11.50 -18.55 7.44
N ARG A 604 -12.07 -18.24 8.61
CA ARG A 604 -13.47 -18.58 8.93
C ARG A 604 -14.45 -17.92 7.96
N LEU A 605 -14.24 -16.64 7.66
CA LEU A 605 -15.06 -15.93 6.68
C LEU A 605 -14.94 -16.58 5.30
N ALA A 606 -13.73 -16.79 4.80
CA ALA A 606 -13.51 -17.35 3.45
C ALA A 606 -14.07 -18.78 3.25
N GLN A 607 -14.33 -19.52 4.33
CA GLN A 607 -14.95 -20.86 4.28
C GLN A 607 -16.48 -20.85 4.25
N LEU A 608 -17.13 -19.81 4.81
CA LEU A 608 -18.57 -19.83 5.10
C LEU A 608 -19.34 -18.67 4.44
N ALA A 609 -18.68 -17.53 4.22
CA ALA A 609 -19.29 -16.26 3.81
C ALA A 609 -19.93 -16.27 2.40
N ARG A 610 -19.50 -17.18 1.52
CA ARG A 610 -20.02 -17.31 0.15
C ARG A 610 -21.54 -17.46 0.10
N ALA A 611 -22.11 -18.32 0.96
CA ALA A 611 -23.55 -18.57 0.96
C ALA A 611 -24.35 -17.35 1.49
N THR A 612 -23.75 -16.58 2.41
CA THR A 612 -24.35 -15.41 3.04
C THR A 612 -24.23 -14.12 2.22
N GLY A 613 -23.64 -14.19 1.01
CA GLY A 613 -23.42 -13.03 0.14
C GLY A 613 -22.36 -12.07 0.66
N ILE A 614 -21.39 -12.58 1.43
CA ILE A 614 -20.30 -11.80 2.01
C ILE A 614 -19.01 -12.23 1.28
N HIS A 615 -18.29 -11.26 0.74
CA HIS A 615 -17.13 -11.48 -0.14
C HIS A 615 -15.92 -10.69 0.36
N LEU A 616 -14.72 -11.24 0.15
CA LEU A 616 -13.46 -10.67 0.61
C LEU A 616 -12.57 -10.37 -0.60
N ILE A 617 -12.04 -9.16 -0.67
CA ILE A 617 -10.95 -8.79 -1.58
C ILE A 617 -9.77 -8.38 -0.70
N LEU A 618 -8.74 -9.21 -0.67
CA LEU A 618 -7.50 -8.92 0.06
C LEU A 618 -6.44 -8.50 -0.95
N ALA A 619 -5.88 -7.31 -0.77
CA ALA A 619 -4.75 -6.83 -1.55
C ALA A 619 -3.47 -6.75 -0.69
N THR A 620 -2.29 -6.91 -1.30
CA THR A 620 -1.01 -6.66 -0.63
C THR A 620 0.12 -6.24 -1.57
N GLN A 621 1.03 -5.39 -1.09
CA GLN A 621 2.29 -5.07 -1.76
C GLN A 621 3.47 -5.95 -1.31
N ARG A 622 3.26 -6.83 -0.31
CA ARG A 622 4.29 -7.70 0.29
C ARG A 622 3.90 -9.18 0.13
N PRO A 623 4.16 -9.80 -1.04
CA PRO A 623 3.90 -11.22 -1.28
C PRO A 623 4.95 -12.13 -0.59
N SER A 624 5.07 -12.05 0.75
CA SER A 624 5.87 -13.00 1.55
C SER A 624 5.00 -14.13 2.11
N ILE A 625 5.65 -15.22 2.53
CA ILE A 625 4.98 -16.40 3.11
C ILE A 625 4.25 -16.04 4.41
N ASP A 626 4.75 -15.06 5.16
CA ASP A 626 4.22 -14.61 6.46
C ASP A 626 2.96 -13.75 6.32
N VAL A 627 2.74 -13.15 5.15
CA VAL A 627 1.54 -12.38 4.81
C VAL A 627 0.54 -13.23 4.03
N VAL A 628 1.02 -13.98 3.04
CA VAL A 628 0.22 -14.83 2.16
C VAL A 628 0.46 -16.30 2.52
N THR A 629 -0.04 -16.65 3.71
CA THR A 629 0.18 -17.95 4.37
C THR A 629 -0.45 -19.11 3.61
N GLY A 630 -0.10 -20.35 4.00
CA GLY A 630 -0.74 -21.55 3.48
C GLY A 630 -2.26 -21.59 3.71
N LEU A 631 -2.75 -21.07 4.84
CA LEU A 631 -4.19 -21.03 5.15
C LEU A 631 -4.91 -19.94 4.33
N ILE A 632 -4.32 -18.75 4.17
CA ILE A 632 -4.88 -17.73 3.27
C ILE A 632 -4.98 -18.29 1.84
N LYS A 633 -3.93 -18.92 1.31
CA LYS A 633 -3.96 -19.48 -0.05
C LYS A 633 -4.95 -20.61 -0.25
N ALA A 634 -5.17 -21.45 0.76
CA ALA A 634 -6.13 -22.55 0.70
C ALA A 634 -7.58 -22.07 0.58
N ASN A 635 -7.92 -20.91 1.16
CA ASN A 635 -9.29 -20.37 1.19
C ASN A 635 -9.51 -19.22 0.19
N PHE A 636 -8.45 -18.69 -0.43
CA PHE A 636 -8.49 -17.70 -1.51
C PHE A 636 -7.99 -18.31 -2.85
N PRO A 637 -8.81 -19.11 -3.55
CA PRO A 637 -8.41 -19.78 -4.79
C PRO A 637 -8.44 -18.86 -6.03
N ALA A 638 -9.22 -17.78 -6.00
CA ALA A 638 -9.18 -16.76 -7.05
C ALA A 638 -8.07 -15.75 -6.74
N ARG A 639 -7.12 -15.56 -7.67
CA ARG A 639 -5.91 -14.76 -7.41
C ARG A 639 -5.51 -13.90 -8.61
N ILE A 640 -5.05 -12.69 -8.34
CA ILE A 640 -4.44 -11.78 -9.31
C ILE A 640 -3.01 -11.48 -8.85
N ALA A 641 -2.03 -11.85 -9.66
CA ALA A 641 -0.64 -11.43 -9.48
C ALA A 641 -0.28 -10.36 -10.51
N PHE A 642 0.01 -9.14 -10.07
CA PHE A 642 0.72 -8.15 -10.88
C PHE A 642 2.23 -8.43 -10.84
N ALA A 643 3.01 -7.61 -11.53
CA ALA A 643 4.48 -7.73 -11.52
C ALA A 643 5.06 -7.78 -10.09
N VAL A 644 6.03 -8.67 -9.90
CA VAL A 644 6.78 -8.89 -8.66
C VAL A 644 8.29 -8.91 -8.94
N ALA A 645 9.10 -8.82 -7.89
CA ALA A 645 10.56 -8.74 -8.02
C ALA A 645 11.21 -10.11 -8.34
N SER A 646 10.63 -11.22 -7.87
CA SER A 646 11.28 -12.54 -7.93
C SER A 646 10.35 -13.71 -8.25
N ASN A 647 10.95 -14.81 -8.72
CA ASN A 647 10.30 -16.10 -8.94
C ASN A 647 9.68 -16.66 -7.65
N THR A 648 10.31 -16.40 -6.51
CA THR A 648 9.81 -16.74 -5.16
C THR A 648 8.53 -15.99 -4.84
N ASP A 649 8.44 -14.68 -5.09
CA ASP A 649 7.21 -13.90 -4.89
C ASP A 649 6.05 -14.42 -5.76
N SER A 650 6.34 -14.75 -7.03
CA SER A 650 5.35 -15.35 -7.93
C SER A 650 4.79 -16.67 -7.37
N ARG A 651 5.66 -17.51 -6.79
CA ARG A 651 5.27 -18.77 -6.15
C ARG A 651 4.55 -18.57 -4.81
N VAL A 652 4.80 -17.47 -4.10
CA VAL A 652 3.97 -17.12 -2.95
C VAL A 652 2.54 -16.88 -3.42
N ILE A 653 2.31 -16.04 -4.45
CA ILE A 653 0.94 -15.70 -4.89
C ILE A 653 0.24 -16.85 -5.65
N LEU A 654 0.89 -17.40 -6.67
CA LEU A 654 0.28 -18.30 -7.66
C LEU A 654 0.64 -19.78 -7.48
N ASP A 655 1.47 -20.14 -6.48
CA ASP A 655 2.12 -21.45 -6.34
C ASP A 655 3.10 -21.83 -7.50
N GLN A 656 3.07 -21.06 -8.59
CA GLN A 656 3.90 -21.23 -9.80
C GLN A 656 4.65 -19.94 -10.21
N PRO A 657 5.74 -20.05 -11.00
CA PRO A 657 6.43 -18.90 -11.55
C PRO A 657 5.65 -18.21 -12.69
N GLY A 658 6.02 -16.97 -13.00
CA GLY A 658 5.51 -16.21 -14.14
C GLY A 658 5.27 -14.72 -13.86
N ALA A 659 4.92 -14.34 -12.63
CA ALA A 659 4.58 -12.96 -12.30
C ALA A 659 5.81 -12.02 -12.32
N GLU A 660 7.02 -12.55 -12.14
CA GLU A 660 8.28 -11.82 -12.30
C GLU A 660 8.57 -11.40 -13.76
N ARG A 661 7.87 -12.03 -14.73
CA ARG A 661 7.98 -11.75 -16.17
C ARG A 661 6.94 -10.74 -16.68
N LEU A 662 6.05 -10.27 -15.81
CA LEU A 662 5.04 -9.25 -16.14
C LEU A 662 5.67 -7.86 -16.27
N LEU A 663 5.18 -7.07 -17.22
CA LEU A 663 5.67 -5.74 -17.59
C LEU A 663 5.38 -4.68 -16.52
N GLY A 664 4.41 -4.91 -15.64
CA GLY A 664 3.86 -3.92 -14.70
C GLY A 664 2.82 -3.03 -15.40
N ARG A 665 2.49 -1.88 -14.80
CA ARG A 665 1.47 -0.94 -15.32
C ARG A 665 0.14 -1.62 -15.71
N GLY A 666 -0.31 -2.57 -14.88
CA GLY A 666 -1.57 -3.31 -15.07
C GLY A 666 -1.43 -4.67 -15.74
N ASP A 667 -0.27 -5.04 -16.30
CA ASP A 667 -0.04 -6.42 -16.80
C ASP A 667 -0.03 -7.42 -15.63
N MET A 668 -0.91 -8.43 -15.69
CA MET A 668 -1.21 -9.36 -14.60
C MET A 668 -1.43 -10.81 -15.05
N LEU A 669 -1.25 -11.74 -14.11
CA LEU A 669 -1.70 -13.12 -14.20
C LEU A 669 -2.94 -13.31 -13.33
N PHE A 670 -4.06 -13.70 -13.93
CA PHE A 670 -5.30 -14.04 -13.24
C PHE A 670 -5.49 -15.56 -13.18
N GLN A 671 -5.59 -16.08 -11.97
CA GLN A 671 -5.92 -17.46 -11.64
C GLN A 671 -7.37 -17.55 -11.17
N ALA A 672 -8.23 -18.23 -11.93
CA ALA A 672 -9.58 -18.57 -11.51
C ALA A 672 -9.58 -19.89 -10.69
N PRO A 673 -10.52 -20.12 -9.76
CA PRO A 673 -10.57 -21.32 -8.93
C PRO A 673 -10.70 -22.64 -9.71
N ASP A 674 -11.26 -22.57 -10.91
CA ASP A 674 -11.57 -23.67 -11.82
C ASP A 674 -10.56 -23.80 -12.99
N ALA A 675 -9.63 -22.85 -13.14
CA ALA A 675 -8.65 -22.85 -14.22
C ALA A 675 -7.40 -23.68 -13.85
N ALA A 676 -6.93 -24.53 -14.76
CA ALA A 676 -5.72 -25.34 -14.55
C ALA A 676 -4.39 -24.55 -14.58
N ALA A 677 -4.41 -23.30 -15.04
CA ALA A 677 -3.27 -22.40 -15.12
C ALA A 677 -3.73 -20.93 -15.22
N PRO A 678 -2.90 -19.94 -14.83
CA PRO A 678 -3.29 -18.54 -14.86
C PRO A 678 -3.24 -17.94 -16.27
N VAL A 679 -4.23 -17.10 -16.57
CA VAL A 679 -4.34 -16.36 -17.84
C VAL A 679 -3.67 -14.99 -17.70
N ARG A 680 -2.87 -14.59 -18.70
CA ARG A 680 -2.26 -13.25 -18.73
C ARG A 680 -3.27 -12.23 -19.27
N LEU A 681 -3.48 -11.17 -18.51
CA LEU A 681 -4.42 -10.08 -18.81
C LEU A 681 -3.70 -8.73 -18.69
N GLN A 682 -4.01 -7.79 -19.57
CA GLN A 682 -3.77 -6.38 -19.33
C GLN A 682 -4.95 -5.82 -18.55
N GLY A 683 -4.71 -5.46 -17.28
CA GLY A 683 -5.72 -4.91 -16.38
C GLY A 683 -6.29 -3.58 -16.86
N VAL A 684 -7.56 -3.33 -16.50
CA VAL A 684 -8.23 -2.04 -16.67
C VAL A 684 -7.42 -0.92 -16.03
N PHE A 685 -7.23 0.16 -16.79
CA PHE A 685 -6.84 1.47 -16.30
C PHE A 685 -8.07 2.34 -16.06
N ILE A 686 -8.09 3.02 -14.91
CA ILE A 686 -9.06 4.05 -14.53
C ILE A 686 -8.28 5.23 -13.93
N THR A 687 -8.74 6.45 -14.16
CA THR A 687 -8.14 7.68 -13.64
C THR A 687 -8.79 8.14 -12.34
N ASP A 688 -8.04 8.93 -11.55
CA ASP A 688 -8.54 9.56 -10.33
C ASP A 688 -9.75 10.47 -10.59
N GLN A 689 -9.88 11.02 -11.81
CA GLN A 689 -11.00 11.85 -12.25
C GLN A 689 -12.28 11.04 -12.53
N GLU A 690 -12.15 9.80 -13.01
CA GLU A 690 -13.27 8.87 -13.15
C GLU A 690 -13.71 8.30 -11.79
N ILE A 691 -12.75 8.03 -10.90
CA ILE A 691 -13.02 7.65 -9.50
C ILE A 691 -13.76 8.78 -8.78
N ALA A 692 -13.26 10.02 -8.86
CA ALA A 692 -13.90 11.20 -8.27
C ALA A 692 -15.32 11.40 -8.81
N ARG A 693 -15.53 11.39 -10.14
CA ARG A 693 -16.87 11.44 -10.74
C ARG A 693 -17.80 10.34 -10.22
N THR A 694 -17.30 9.11 -10.07
CA THR A 694 -18.08 7.99 -9.52
C THR A 694 -18.50 8.26 -8.08
N VAL A 695 -17.57 8.69 -7.24
CA VAL A 695 -17.79 8.94 -5.80
C VAL A 695 -18.71 10.14 -5.59
N ASP A 696 -18.47 11.26 -6.29
CA ASP A 696 -19.21 12.50 -6.11
C ASP A 696 -20.64 12.41 -6.66
N TYR A 697 -20.88 11.64 -7.73
CA TYR A 697 -22.23 11.28 -8.15
C TYR A 697 -23.03 10.65 -7.00
N TRP A 698 -22.43 9.67 -6.31
CA TRP A 698 -23.08 8.94 -5.23
C TRP A 698 -23.23 9.79 -3.94
N ARG A 699 -22.25 10.66 -3.62
CA ARG A 699 -22.36 11.65 -2.55
C ARG A 699 -23.51 12.63 -2.80
N LEU A 700 -23.56 13.23 -4.00
CA LEU A 700 -24.60 14.18 -4.39
C LEU A 700 -25.99 13.54 -4.39
N GLN A 701 -26.11 12.28 -4.85
CA GLN A 701 -27.37 11.56 -4.78
C GLN A 701 -27.81 11.29 -3.33
N ALA A 702 -26.89 10.92 -2.43
CA ALA A 702 -27.19 10.76 -1.01
C ALA A 702 -27.59 12.09 -0.34
N MET A 703 -26.91 13.20 -0.65
CA MET A 703 -27.29 14.54 -0.18
C MET A 703 -28.70 14.91 -0.65
N ASN A 704 -29.02 14.72 -1.93
CA ASN A 704 -30.34 15.04 -2.50
C ASN A 704 -31.48 14.17 -1.94
N ILE A 705 -31.19 12.94 -1.50
CA ILE A 705 -32.17 12.05 -0.83
C ILE A 705 -32.36 12.44 0.64
N ASN A 706 -31.32 12.98 1.29
CA ASN A 706 -31.35 13.42 2.68
C ASN A 706 -31.76 14.90 2.86
N LEU A 707 -31.88 15.67 1.78
CA LEU A 707 -32.43 17.02 1.82
C LEU A 707 -33.90 16.96 2.27
N PRO A 708 -34.32 17.72 3.30
CA PRO A 708 -35.72 17.79 3.70
C PRO A 708 -36.53 18.36 2.53
N SER A 709 -37.49 17.57 2.04
CA SER A 709 -38.30 17.95 0.88
C SER A 709 -39.12 19.20 1.20
N THR A 710 -38.88 20.27 0.44
CA THR A 710 -39.46 21.60 0.64
C THR A 710 -40.95 21.65 0.25
N ASN A 711 -41.81 21.04 1.07
CA ASN A 711 -43.25 21.31 1.20
C ASN A 711 -43.85 20.64 2.46
N ALA A 712 -43.33 21.01 3.64
CA ALA A 712 -44.00 20.78 4.93
C ALA A 712 -43.82 22.01 5.81
N THR A 713 -44.87 22.39 6.56
CA THR A 713 -44.89 23.62 7.36
C THR A 713 -43.90 23.58 8.52
N ALA A 714 -43.30 24.72 8.85
CA ALA A 714 -42.25 24.79 9.86
C ALA A 714 -42.77 24.56 11.29
N THR A 715 -42.60 23.34 11.81
CA THR A 715 -42.29 23.13 13.23
C THR A 715 -40.76 23.10 13.37
N LEU A 716 -40.21 24.03 14.14
CA LEU A 716 -38.77 24.17 14.32
C LEU A 716 -38.21 22.95 15.08
N ALA A 717 -37.52 22.06 14.38
CA ALA A 717 -36.61 21.12 15.02
C ALA A 717 -35.39 21.91 15.53
N GLU A 718 -35.11 21.83 16.82
CA GLU A 718 -34.06 22.64 17.45
C GLU A 718 -32.66 22.29 16.92
N PRO A 719 -31.76 23.27 16.76
CA PRO A 719 -30.37 22.98 16.44
C PRO A 719 -29.71 22.27 17.64
N LEU A 720 -29.20 21.06 17.42
CA LEU A 720 -28.36 20.37 18.40
C LEU A 720 -27.17 21.29 18.77
N PRO A 721 -26.92 21.54 20.07
CA PRO A 721 -26.00 22.59 20.49
C PRO A 721 -24.56 22.25 20.09
N SER A 722 -23.89 23.22 19.47
CA SER A 722 -22.45 23.17 19.26
C SER A 722 -21.70 23.57 20.54
N ASN A 723 -20.57 22.91 20.79
CA ASN A 723 -19.62 23.18 21.87
C ASN A 723 -20.13 22.97 23.31
N GLU A 724 -20.42 21.73 23.67
CA GLU A 724 -20.01 21.22 24.99
C GLU A 724 -19.18 19.93 24.87
N SER A 725 -18.29 19.70 25.82
CA SER A 725 -17.25 18.67 25.75
C SER A 725 -17.83 17.27 25.94
N LEU A 726 -17.87 16.48 24.86
CA LEU A 726 -18.24 15.06 24.89
C LEU A 726 -17.19 14.20 25.62
N ASN A 727 -17.28 14.20 26.96
CA ASN A 727 -16.85 13.05 27.73
C ASN A 727 -17.59 11.80 27.23
N GLN A 728 -16.89 10.67 27.18
CA GLN A 728 -17.46 9.42 26.66
C GLN A 728 -18.61 8.94 27.55
N VAL A 729 -19.85 9.00 27.04
CA VAL A 729 -20.95 8.20 27.59
C VAL A 729 -20.64 6.74 27.22
N PRO A 730 -20.53 5.82 28.20
CA PRO A 730 -20.30 4.41 27.90
C PRO A 730 -21.48 3.84 27.11
N LEU A 731 -21.22 3.14 26.01
CA LEU A 731 -22.27 2.50 25.18
C LEU A 731 -22.83 1.20 25.82
N PHE A 732 -22.74 1.11 27.14
CA PHE A 732 -23.35 0.10 27.99
C PHE A 732 -23.97 0.82 29.18
N GLU A 733 -25.30 0.93 29.19
CA GLU A 733 -25.99 0.92 30.48
C GLU A 733 -25.65 -0.42 31.17
N PRO A 734 -25.45 -0.45 32.50
CA PRO A 734 -25.32 -1.71 33.22
C PRO A 734 -26.63 -2.49 33.04
N LEU A 735 -26.53 -3.78 32.69
CA LEU A 735 -27.70 -4.63 32.60
C LEU A 735 -28.42 -4.64 33.97
N PRO A 736 -29.76 -4.61 34.02
CA PRO A 736 -30.48 -4.80 35.27
C PRO A 736 -30.11 -6.15 35.89
N ASP A 737 -29.92 -6.15 37.19
CA ASP A 737 -29.31 -7.24 37.95
C ASP A 737 -30.20 -8.50 37.95
N LYS A 738 -29.98 -9.39 36.96
CA LYS A 738 -30.42 -10.79 36.94
C LYS A 738 -29.81 -11.61 35.79
N ASN A 739 -28.57 -12.02 36.02
CA ASN A 739 -28.16 -13.41 35.86
C ASN A 739 -26.94 -13.63 36.75
N GLU A 740 -27.17 -14.00 38.01
CA GLU A 740 -26.12 -14.59 38.83
C GLU A 740 -25.55 -15.79 38.07
N ASP A 741 -24.22 -15.99 38.10
CA ASP A 741 -23.67 -17.24 37.59
C ASP A 741 -24.33 -18.39 38.38
N PRO A 742 -24.94 -19.42 37.75
CA PRO A 742 -25.66 -20.46 38.49
C PRO A 742 -24.81 -21.22 39.51
N MET A 743 -23.47 -21.11 39.41
CA MET A 743 -22.52 -21.71 40.36
C MET A 743 -21.97 -20.70 41.38
N LEU A 744 -22.39 -19.44 41.38
CA LEU A 744 -21.85 -18.40 42.28
C LEU A 744 -22.11 -18.73 43.76
N ASN A 745 -23.31 -19.23 44.09
CA ASN A 745 -23.65 -19.64 45.45
C ASN A 745 -22.84 -20.87 45.91
N GLU A 746 -22.52 -21.79 44.99
CA GLU A 746 -21.59 -22.90 45.25
C GLU A 746 -20.15 -22.39 45.46
N ALA A 747 -19.71 -21.36 44.71
CA ALA A 747 -18.41 -20.71 44.91
C ALA A 747 -18.32 -20.01 46.28
N VAL A 748 -19.39 -19.34 46.74
CA VAL A 748 -19.49 -18.73 48.08
C VAL A 748 -19.25 -19.80 49.17
N ASP A 749 -19.97 -20.91 49.12
CA ASP A 749 -19.86 -21.99 50.11
C ASP A 749 -18.49 -22.69 50.09
N ILE A 750 -17.92 -22.89 48.90
CA ILE A 750 -16.57 -23.47 48.73
C ILE A 750 -15.49 -22.54 49.30
N VAL A 751 -15.62 -21.23 49.08
CA VAL A 751 -14.70 -20.23 49.63
C VAL A 751 -14.80 -20.18 51.15
N ARG A 752 -15.99 -19.93 51.71
CA ARG A 752 -16.23 -19.83 53.16
C ARG A 752 -15.70 -21.06 53.92
N ARG A 753 -15.90 -22.26 53.39
CA ARG A 753 -15.43 -23.53 53.97
C ARG A 753 -13.90 -23.70 53.97
N GLU A 754 -13.17 -23.06 53.06
CA GLU A 754 -11.70 -23.19 52.94
C GLU A 754 -10.90 -22.01 53.50
N GLY A 755 -11.56 -21.00 54.08
CA GLY A 755 -10.89 -19.86 54.73
C GLY A 755 -10.14 -18.91 53.78
N ARG A 756 -10.18 -19.15 52.47
CA ARG A 756 -9.41 -18.42 51.45
C ARG A 756 -10.02 -18.53 50.06
N ALA A 757 -9.81 -17.52 49.23
CA ALA A 757 -10.25 -17.52 47.84
C ALA A 757 -9.09 -17.31 46.86
N SER A 758 -9.09 -18.08 45.75
CA SER A 758 -8.22 -17.80 44.61
C SER A 758 -8.80 -18.40 43.31
N ILE A 759 -8.45 -17.80 42.18
CA ILE A 759 -8.95 -18.22 40.85
C ILE A 759 -8.61 -19.71 40.62
N THR A 760 -7.37 -20.11 40.89
CA THR A 760 -6.89 -21.49 40.67
C THR A 760 -7.48 -22.50 41.66
N MET A 761 -7.96 -22.07 42.82
CA MET A 761 -8.71 -22.91 43.76
C MET A 761 -10.12 -23.19 43.23
N LEU A 762 -10.87 -22.17 42.81
CA LEU A 762 -12.21 -22.35 42.22
C LEU A 762 -12.16 -23.18 40.93
N GLN A 763 -11.18 -22.94 40.04
CA GLN A 763 -10.97 -23.77 38.84
C GLN A 763 -10.81 -25.26 39.17
N ARG A 764 -10.10 -25.60 40.27
CA ARG A 764 -9.84 -26.98 40.67
C ARG A 764 -10.99 -27.61 41.45
N ARG A 765 -11.73 -26.83 42.24
CA ARG A 765 -12.88 -27.32 43.03
C ARG A 765 -14.15 -27.47 42.20
N MET A 766 -14.37 -26.60 41.21
CA MET A 766 -15.62 -26.51 40.43
C MET A 766 -15.46 -26.87 38.95
N SER A 767 -14.26 -27.29 38.51
CA SER A 767 -13.94 -27.66 37.12
C SER A 767 -14.22 -26.57 36.07
N VAL A 768 -14.13 -25.30 36.46
CA VAL A 768 -14.42 -24.13 35.59
C VAL A 768 -13.18 -23.57 34.88
N GLY A 769 -13.41 -22.93 33.72
CA GLY A 769 -12.38 -22.19 32.98
C GLY A 769 -11.95 -20.88 33.67
N TYR A 770 -10.73 -20.42 33.38
CA TYR A 770 -10.10 -19.26 34.04
C TYR A 770 -10.97 -17.99 34.00
N THR A 771 -11.51 -17.63 32.84
CA THR A 771 -12.39 -16.45 32.65
C THR A 771 -13.78 -16.58 33.28
N ARG A 772 -14.14 -17.73 33.87
CA ARG A 772 -15.32 -17.90 34.73
C ARG A 772 -14.93 -17.84 36.21
N ALA A 773 -13.84 -18.51 36.59
CA ALA A 773 -13.29 -18.43 37.94
C ALA A 773 -12.83 -17.01 38.34
N ALA A 774 -12.26 -16.25 37.40
CA ALA A 774 -11.90 -14.84 37.61
C ALA A 774 -13.15 -14.01 37.95
N ARG A 775 -14.16 -14.01 37.05
CA ARG A 775 -15.43 -13.29 37.30
C ARG A 775 -16.12 -13.71 38.59
N MET A 776 -16.09 -14.98 38.99
CA MET A 776 -16.63 -15.38 40.30
C MET A 776 -15.82 -14.83 41.47
N ILE A 777 -14.49 -14.76 41.37
CA ILE A 777 -13.64 -14.10 42.38
C ILE A 777 -13.94 -12.59 42.45
N ASP A 778 -14.10 -11.93 41.31
CA ASP A 778 -14.35 -10.49 41.26
C ASP A 778 -15.77 -10.17 41.82
N MET A 779 -16.79 -10.97 41.46
CA MET A 779 -18.14 -10.87 42.05
C MET A 779 -18.19 -11.19 43.56
N LEU A 780 -17.24 -11.97 44.10
CA LEU A 780 -17.11 -12.22 45.54
C LEU A 780 -16.44 -11.04 46.28
N GLU A 781 -15.55 -10.30 45.61
CA GLU A 781 -14.97 -9.04 46.09
C GLU A 781 -16.02 -7.92 46.09
N ASP A 782 -16.77 -7.76 44.98
CA ASP A 782 -17.86 -6.77 44.87
C ASP A 782 -18.97 -7.00 45.90
N ARG A 783 -19.25 -8.26 46.26
CA ARG A 783 -20.19 -8.63 47.33
C ARG A 783 -19.61 -8.52 48.75
N GLY A 784 -18.36 -8.09 48.90
CA GLY A 784 -17.70 -7.92 50.20
C GLY A 784 -17.42 -9.22 50.96
N ILE A 785 -17.48 -10.38 50.28
CA ILE A 785 -17.27 -11.69 50.90
C ILE A 785 -15.77 -11.98 51.05
N ILE A 786 -14.94 -11.46 50.15
CA ILE A 786 -13.48 -11.66 50.14
C ILE A 786 -12.70 -10.34 49.99
N SER A 787 -11.43 -10.36 50.40
CA SER A 787 -10.55 -9.19 50.38
C SER A 787 -10.12 -8.79 48.96
N PRO A 788 -9.71 -7.52 48.77
CA PRO A 788 -8.84 -7.12 47.68
C PRO A 788 -7.54 -7.94 47.62
N PRO A 789 -6.86 -8.00 46.46
CA PRO A 789 -5.67 -8.83 46.28
C PRO A 789 -4.48 -8.27 47.08
N LEU A 790 -3.90 -9.11 47.94
CA LEU A 790 -2.74 -8.73 48.74
C LEU A 790 -1.50 -8.53 47.84
N PRO A 791 -0.64 -7.51 48.08
CA PRO A 791 0.43 -7.12 47.15
C PRO A 791 1.43 -8.22 46.73
N HIS A 792 1.49 -9.32 47.49
CA HIS A 792 2.43 -10.43 47.29
C HIS A 792 1.75 -11.82 47.30
N SER A 793 0.43 -11.89 47.13
CA SER A 793 -0.31 -13.18 47.11
C SER A 793 -1.49 -13.19 46.14
N ASN A 794 -1.63 -14.29 45.39
CA ASN A 794 -2.81 -14.57 44.56
C ASN A 794 -3.97 -15.19 45.37
N VAL A 795 -3.89 -15.13 46.71
CA VAL A 795 -4.89 -15.61 47.65
C VAL A 795 -5.50 -14.41 48.35
N ARG A 796 -6.83 -14.34 48.35
CA ARG A 796 -7.66 -13.34 49.03
C ARG A 796 -8.18 -13.94 50.34
N GLU A 797 -8.23 -13.13 51.38
CA GLU A 797 -8.79 -13.49 52.69
C GLU A 797 -10.32 -13.37 52.66
N ILE A 798 -11.02 -13.97 53.63
CA ILE A 798 -12.50 -13.94 53.70
C ILE A 798 -12.92 -12.91 54.73
N LEU A 799 -13.83 -12.03 54.32
CA LEU A 799 -14.39 -10.95 55.14
C LEU A 799 -15.75 -11.33 55.73
N ASP A 800 -16.52 -12.19 55.06
CA ASP A 800 -17.80 -12.72 55.56
C ASP A 800 -17.93 -14.24 55.40
N TYR A 801 -17.92 -14.94 56.55
CA TYR A 801 -18.10 -16.39 56.65
C TYR A 801 -19.57 -16.83 56.67
N GLY A 802 -20.52 -15.91 56.81
CA GLY A 802 -21.96 -16.20 56.87
C GLY A 802 -22.33 -17.23 57.95
N PRO A 803 -23.33 -18.12 57.70
CA PRO A 803 -23.71 -19.17 58.64
C PRO A 803 -22.73 -20.37 58.65
N THR A 804 -21.71 -20.35 57.79
CA THR A 804 -20.72 -21.42 57.64
C THR A 804 -19.39 -20.99 58.26
N ALA A 805 -19.27 -21.17 59.57
CA ALA A 805 -17.99 -21.01 60.25
C ALA A 805 -16.92 -21.94 59.63
N PRO A 806 -15.65 -21.48 59.53
CA PRO A 806 -14.55 -22.37 59.18
C PRO A 806 -14.35 -23.41 60.30
N PRO A 807 -13.71 -24.56 60.02
CA PRO A 807 -13.23 -25.44 61.09
C PRO A 807 -12.28 -24.67 62.03
N GLU A 808 -12.31 -24.99 63.32
CA GLU A 808 -11.38 -24.40 64.29
C GLU A 808 -9.93 -24.74 63.92
N ASP A 809 -9.03 -23.78 64.13
CA ASP A 809 -7.61 -23.92 63.81
C ASP A 809 -6.91 -24.73 64.91
N ASP A 810 -6.88 -26.06 64.75
CA ASP A 810 -6.16 -27.03 65.60
C ASP A 810 -4.64 -26.76 65.53
N GLY A 811 -4.19 -25.73 66.25
CA GLY A 811 -2.84 -25.17 66.15
C GLY A 811 -1.72 -26.15 66.55
N TYR A 812 -1.01 -26.67 65.54
CA TYR A 812 0.16 -27.55 65.67
C TYR A 812 1.22 -27.31 64.57
#